data_AF-A0A1M6LK46-F1
#
_entry.id   AF-A0A1M6LK46-F1
#
_cell.length_a   1.000
_cell.length_b   1.000
_cell.length_c   1.000
_cell.angle_alpha   90.00
_cell.angle_beta   90.00
_cell.angle_gamma   90.00
#
_symmetry.space_group_name_H-M   'P 1'
#
loop_
_entity.id
_entity.type
_entity.pdbx_description
1 polymer ?
#
loop_
_entity_poly.entity_id
_entity_poly.type
_entity_poly.pdbx_seq_one_letter_code
_entity_poly.pdbx_strand_id
1 'polypeptide(L)'
;MNLFMQRLIFKKINILFLLAIFSLHFSCSKDTDILSEYVTNINENNNQYAVDDAFIINGYDPIILDVLANDTFAAGQNVKIIQTSNPENGAIEISENQKIIYTPTDTSDNEVDSNTAETPHEDSSDSSSNESEESETSTETSESSSDDSETEEQNNQETDTFDYVIEVEEEDGSTTTEEGTVTIEPEGNEETDNTSGTDDISSTNFVIPSNFDWSNIPANMGNASWEIFDRFELSGQEIILPENITLIFKGGTLVNGTISFNNTIIQTEDNQRIFESINLAGTLGTEFIKPQWFGAYMNGSTDDRDYLVETLKQANNTNAKILIDGKMFIDVSATGTKSIFLNDNDWIEGTSESELIINNLRSPAFIIALADNVTFKNINMVWDQTYSTLPIDSQTNAANQLQVENWLIANKGMSFSGADPAWSGAISFWAVFNIRGASNILLEDVSLRVPDGANAQQFCPYFMKLTTEFNENTSVTNESTDPKTQTSNVTLRRLTLDGTIMGIQGNVSNFNVETVRSHRYTDIQNSAGGDIGGNGGTWSPPPHLFYINKDGQPNDSREVHISDVIDNGNYVGSPNVRSGGGYCNSLKLTDHITNVTVDGYSSYRRDGLADIQDISNGTFKNMYAESETGIFQDRHKFNTLRFVGNLDNVIFENMVLKDNSLTSTVYPLDSADGENVSLSGVEVITTSPGCFRLRGTNNVIENSSLNLCN
;
A
#
# COMPACT_ATOMS: atom_id res chain seq x y z
N MET A 1 -10.06 37.92 74.66
CA MET A 1 -10.70 39.00 73.87
C MET A 1 -10.23 38.86 72.44
N ASN A 2 -11.01 38.41 71.48
CA ASN A 2 -12.40 37.98 71.49
C ASN A 2 -12.56 36.99 70.35
N LEU A 3 -13.21 35.87 70.64
CA LEU A 3 -13.66 34.81 69.75
C LEU A 3 -14.76 35.28 68.75
N PHE A 4 -14.65 36.52 68.28
CA PHE A 4 -15.67 37.24 67.50
C PHE A 4 -15.15 37.76 66.15
N MET A 5 -13.92 37.39 65.78
CA MET A 5 -13.28 37.70 64.49
C MET A 5 -13.00 36.46 63.63
N GLN A 6 -13.76 35.38 63.83
CA GLN A 6 -13.74 34.20 62.94
C GLN A 6 -15.13 33.82 62.40
N ARG A 7 -16.17 34.62 62.67
CA ARG A 7 -17.54 34.38 62.17
C ARG A 7 -18.02 35.38 61.12
N LEU A 8 -17.15 36.23 60.57
CA LEU A 8 -17.49 37.17 59.48
C LEU A 8 -16.79 36.92 58.14
N ILE A 9 -15.98 35.86 58.00
CA ILE A 9 -15.31 35.49 56.73
C ILE A 9 -15.96 34.26 56.07
N PHE A 10 -16.83 33.53 56.77
CA PHE A 10 -17.53 32.34 56.24
C PHE A 10 -18.94 32.61 55.69
N LYS A 11 -19.30 33.87 55.39
CA LYS A 11 -20.60 34.22 54.79
C LYS A 11 -20.54 35.01 53.48
N LYS A 12 -19.35 35.20 52.88
CA LYS A 12 -19.19 35.76 51.52
C LYS A 12 -18.65 34.78 50.48
N ILE A 13 -18.31 33.55 50.86
CA ILE A 13 -17.74 32.54 49.96
C ILE A 13 -18.80 31.57 49.38
N ASN A 14 -20.03 31.55 49.92
CA ASN A 14 -21.12 30.68 49.41
C ASN A 14 -22.16 31.37 48.51
N ILE A 15 -21.93 32.61 48.09
CA ILE A 15 -22.82 33.31 47.11
C ILE A 15 -22.12 33.55 45.76
N LEU A 16 -20.79 33.43 45.70
CA LEU A 16 -20.05 33.51 44.43
C LEU A 16 -19.84 32.14 43.76
N PHE A 17 -20.13 31.05 44.46
CA PHE A 17 -20.05 29.68 43.93
C PHE A 17 -21.40 29.11 43.44
N LEU A 18 -22.50 29.88 43.59
CA LEU A 18 -23.85 29.52 43.14
C LEU A 18 -24.36 30.38 41.97
N LEU A 19 -23.52 31.29 41.46
CA LEU A 19 -23.76 32.08 40.24
C LEU A 19 -22.82 31.70 39.08
N ALA A 20 -21.94 30.72 39.27
CA ALA A 20 -21.08 30.14 38.24
C ALA A 20 -21.61 28.81 37.67
N ILE A 21 -22.76 28.32 38.17
CA ILE A 21 -23.41 27.09 37.70
C ILE A 21 -24.68 27.39 36.88
N PHE A 22 -25.01 28.67 36.67
CA PHE A 22 -26.19 29.10 35.90
C PHE A 22 -25.84 29.94 34.65
N SER A 23 -24.63 29.77 34.11
CA SER A 23 -24.15 30.44 32.88
C SER A 23 -23.70 29.46 31.79
N LEU A 24 -23.99 28.16 31.93
CA LEU A 24 -23.62 27.10 30.98
C LEU A 24 -24.82 26.44 30.29
N HIS A 25 -26.01 27.05 30.30
CA HIS A 25 -27.24 26.47 29.72
C HIS A 25 -27.96 27.40 28.73
N PHE A 26 -27.22 28.14 27.92
CA PHE A 26 -27.70 28.64 26.62
C PHE A 26 -26.62 28.42 25.56
N SER A 27 -26.24 27.16 25.37
CA SER A 27 -25.85 26.73 24.02
C SER A 27 -27.15 26.49 23.28
N CYS A 28 -27.46 27.37 22.32
CA CYS A 28 -28.43 27.06 21.29
C CYS A 28 -27.88 25.87 20.50
N SER A 29 -28.32 24.66 20.86
CA SER A 29 -28.32 23.52 19.95
C SER A 29 -29.34 23.79 18.86
N LYS A 30 -28.90 24.50 17.83
CA LYS A 30 -29.50 24.55 16.49
C LYS A 30 -28.36 24.78 15.50
N ASP A 31 -27.49 23.79 15.41
CA ASP A 31 -26.57 23.53 14.28
C ASP A 31 -25.90 22.16 14.52
N THR A 32 -26.70 21.15 14.85
CA THR A 32 -26.25 19.75 14.94
C THR A 32 -27.19 18.77 14.23
N ASP A 33 -28.34 19.25 13.73
CA ASP A 33 -29.31 18.43 12.99
C ASP A 33 -29.21 18.60 11.46
N ILE A 34 -28.11 19.17 10.94
CA ILE A 34 -27.87 19.24 9.47
C ILE A 34 -26.73 18.30 9.03
N LEU A 35 -25.98 17.74 9.99
CA LEU A 35 -24.96 16.71 9.71
C LEU A 35 -25.46 15.29 9.95
N SER A 36 -26.56 15.09 10.70
CA SER A 36 -27.20 13.77 10.80
C SER A 36 -28.22 13.51 9.70
N GLU A 37 -28.70 14.54 9.00
CA GLU A 37 -29.68 14.41 7.90
C GLU A 37 -29.01 14.44 6.50
N TYR A 38 -27.73 14.83 6.41
CA TYR A 38 -26.90 14.67 5.19
C TYR A 38 -26.15 13.33 5.14
N VAL A 39 -26.11 12.58 6.26
CA VAL A 39 -25.48 11.25 6.34
C VAL A 39 -26.49 10.12 6.07
N THR A 40 -27.79 10.41 6.00
CA THR A 40 -28.84 9.39 5.76
C THR A 40 -29.46 9.42 4.36
N ASN A 41 -28.82 10.04 3.37
CA ASN A 41 -29.29 10.03 1.96
C ASN A 41 -28.14 9.91 0.92
N ILE A 42 -27.06 9.22 1.25
CA ILE A 42 -26.09 8.71 0.25
C ILE A 42 -26.18 7.17 0.13
N ASN A 43 -27.11 6.54 0.84
CA ASN A 43 -27.36 5.11 0.72
C ASN A 43 -28.81 4.88 0.29
N GLU A 44 -29.14 5.22 -0.96
CA GLU A 44 -29.89 4.22 -1.71
C GLU A 44 -28.88 3.08 -1.93
N ASN A 45 -28.82 2.17 -0.95
CA ASN A 45 -28.11 0.92 -1.02
C ASN A 45 -28.65 0.17 -2.24
N ASN A 46 -27.97 0.28 -3.38
CA ASN A 46 -27.81 -0.85 -4.29
C ASN A 46 -26.68 -1.72 -3.74
N ASN A 47 -26.76 -2.10 -2.46
CA ASN A 47 -25.99 -3.24 -1.97
C ASN A 47 -26.76 -4.45 -2.48
N GLN A 48 -26.38 -4.92 -3.67
CA GLN A 48 -26.73 -6.24 -4.11
C GLN A 48 -25.92 -7.21 -3.26
N TYR A 49 -26.57 -7.88 -2.31
CA TYR A 49 -25.96 -8.87 -1.44
C TYR A 49 -25.82 -10.23 -2.12
N ALA A 50 -26.75 -10.61 -3.01
CA ALA A 50 -26.74 -11.89 -3.70
C ALA A 50 -26.26 -11.72 -5.15
N VAL A 51 -25.15 -12.37 -5.49
CA VAL A 51 -24.55 -12.36 -6.83
C VAL A 51 -24.87 -13.68 -7.52
N ASP A 52 -25.40 -13.60 -8.75
CA ASP A 52 -25.74 -14.80 -9.54
C ASP A 52 -24.53 -15.75 -9.69
N ASP A 53 -24.82 -17.04 -9.62
CA ASP A 53 -23.83 -18.11 -9.62
C ASP A 53 -23.92 -18.95 -10.89
N ALA A 54 -22.77 -19.48 -11.32
CA ALA A 54 -22.70 -20.47 -12.37
C ALA A 54 -21.83 -21.65 -11.92
N PHE A 55 -22.33 -22.86 -12.10
CA PHE A 55 -21.58 -24.08 -11.81
C PHE A 55 -21.61 -25.01 -13.02
N ILE A 56 -20.48 -25.65 -13.29
CA ILE A 56 -20.38 -26.65 -14.35
C ILE A 56 -20.51 -28.04 -13.74
N ILE A 57 -21.33 -28.90 -14.34
CA ILE A 57 -21.47 -30.31 -13.95
C ILE A 57 -20.90 -31.23 -15.01
N ASN A 58 -20.33 -32.33 -14.54
CA ASN A 58 -19.96 -33.46 -15.37
C ASN A 58 -20.57 -34.74 -14.77
N GLY A 59 -21.65 -35.21 -15.38
CA GLY A 59 -22.35 -36.43 -14.96
C GLY A 59 -23.43 -36.18 -13.92
N TYR A 60 -23.97 -37.26 -13.35
CA TYR A 60 -25.21 -37.24 -12.56
C TYR A 60 -25.00 -37.34 -11.03
N ASP A 61 -23.75 -37.20 -10.56
CA ASP A 61 -23.45 -37.24 -9.13
C ASP A 61 -23.92 -35.95 -8.41
N PRO A 62 -24.44 -36.02 -7.17
CA PRO A 62 -24.78 -34.82 -6.41
C PRO A 62 -23.57 -33.93 -6.14
N ILE A 63 -23.74 -32.62 -6.29
CA ILE A 63 -22.71 -31.62 -6.03
C ILE A 63 -23.13 -30.63 -4.95
N ILE A 64 -22.15 -30.05 -4.26
CA ILE A 64 -22.36 -29.02 -3.23
C ILE A 64 -22.01 -27.67 -3.84
N LEU A 65 -23.01 -26.79 -3.89
CA LEU A 65 -22.95 -25.42 -4.39
C LEU A 65 -22.78 -24.46 -3.21
N ASP A 66 -21.72 -23.66 -3.24
CA ASP A 66 -21.46 -22.62 -2.25
C ASP A 66 -21.82 -21.24 -2.83
N VAL A 67 -23.13 -20.99 -2.91
CA VAL A 67 -23.70 -19.80 -3.55
C VAL A 67 -23.43 -18.49 -2.80
N LEU A 68 -22.86 -18.54 -1.59
CA LEU A 68 -22.50 -17.34 -0.81
C LEU A 68 -21.02 -16.97 -0.98
N ALA A 69 -20.24 -17.73 -1.76
CA ALA A 69 -18.80 -17.59 -1.83
C ALA A 69 -18.33 -16.33 -2.59
N ASN A 70 -19.13 -15.87 -3.56
CA ASN A 70 -18.94 -14.66 -4.35
C ASN A 70 -19.66 -13.43 -3.76
N ASP A 71 -20.47 -13.60 -2.72
CA ASP A 71 -21.18 -12.54 -2.03
C ASP A 71 -20.28 -11.74 -1.07
N THR A 72 -20.62 -10.47 -0.82
CA THR A 72 -19.88 -9.60 0.10
C THR A 72 -20.76 -9.11 1.24
N PHE A 73 -20.39 -9.46 2.48
CA PHE A 73 -21.09 -9.06 3.69
C PHE A 73 -20.20 -8.21 4.62
N ALA A 74 -20.78 -7.23 5.30
CA ALA A 74 -20.08 -6.44 6.30
C ALA A 74 -19.79 -7.26 7.57
N ALA A 75 -18.72 -6.89 8.28
CA ALA A 75 -18.30 -7.60 9.49
C ALA A 75 -19.41 -7.55 10.58
N GLY A 76 -19.88 -8.72 11.01
CA GLY A 76 -20.92 -8.86 12.05
C GLY A 76 -22.31 -9.21 11.53
N GLN A 77 -22.54 -9.17 10.21
CA GLN A 77 -23.80 -9.61 9.59
C GLN A 77 -23.95 -11.13 9.64
N ASN A 78 -25.17 -11.60 9.88
CA ASN A 78 -25.51 -13.03 9.87
C ASN A 78 -26.38 -13.33 8.64
N VAL A 79 -25.97 -14.31 7.83
CA VAL A 79 -26.58 -14.59 6.52
C VAL A 79 -27.07 -16.02 6.46
N LYS A 80 -28.28 -16.21 5.93
CA LYS A 80 -28.87 -17.54 5.73
C LYS A 80 -29.56 -17.66 4.39
N ILE A 81 -29.32 -18.75 3.66
CA ILE A 81 -30.21 -19.21 2.59
C ILE A 81 -31.49 -19.72 3.25
N ILE A 82 -32.63 -19.12 2.88
CA ILE A 82 -33.94 -19.40 3.48
C ILE A 82 -34.91 -20.09 2.52
N GLN A 83 -34.67 -20.00 1.21
CA GLN A 83 -35.53 -20.58 0.19
C GLN A 83 -34.76 -20.88 -1.09
N THR A 84 -35.18 -21.89 -1.84
CA THR A 84 -34.76 -22.16 -3.22
C THR A 84 -35.99 -22.43 -4.10
N SER A 85 -35.89 -22.18 -5.41
CA SER A 85 -36.81 -22.72 -6.41
C SER A 85 -36.34 -24.13 -6.84
N ASN A 86 -37.18 -24.83 -7.60
CA ASN A 86 -36.81 -26.15 -8.12
C ASN A 86 -36.31 -26.01 -9.55
N PRO A 87 -35.14 -26.57 -9.88
CA PRO A 87 -34.64 -26.63 -11.24
C PRO A 87 -35.41 -27.66 -12.09
N GLU A 88 -35.27 -27.62 -13.41
CA GLU A 88 -36.01 -28.49 -14.34
C GLU A 88 -35.38 -29.89 -14.50
N ASN A 89 -34.06 -29.99 -14.42
CA ASN A 89 -33.25 -31.18 -14.70
C ASN A 89 -32.53 -31.73 -13.46
N GLY A 90 -32.92 -31.34 -12.25
CA GLY A 90 -32.35 -31.82 -10.99
C GLY A 90 -33.22 -31.57 -9.76
N ALA A 91 -32.69 -31.88 -8.59
CA ALA A 91 -33.34 -31.66 -7.29
C ALA A 91 -32.40 -30.92 -6.33
N ILE A 92 -32.99 -30.13 -5.44
CA ILE A 92 -32.24 -29.26 -4.52
C ILE A 92 -32.57 -29.55 -3.06
N GLU A 93 -31.53 -29.53 -2.23
CA GLU A 93 -31.62 -29.54 -0.77
C GLU A 93 -30.69 -28.48 -0.16
N ILE A 94 -31.18 -27.68 0.80
CA ILE A 94 -30.34 -26.81 1.62
C ILE A 94 -29.76 -27.65 2.77
N SER A 95 -28.43 -27.73 2.87
CA SER A 95 -27.74 -28.50 3.91
C SER A 95 -27.65 -27.76 5.25
N GLU A 96 -27.37 -28.47 6.34
CA GLU A 96 -27.25 -27.89 7.69
C GLU A 96 -26.16 -26.81 7.82
N ASN A 97 -25.20 -26.78 6.91
CA ASN A 97 -24.11 -25.79 6.85
C ASN A 97 -24.38 -24.64 5.87
N GLN A 98 -25.64 -24.40 5.48
CA GLN A 98 -26.06 -23.30 4.58
C GLN A 98 -25.43 -23.35 3.18
N LYS A 99 -25.16 -24.56 2.67
CA LYS A 99 -24.82 -24.80 1.26
C LYS A 99 -26.01 -25.44 0.54
N ILE A 100 -25.98 -25.41 -0.78
CA ILE A 100 -27.04 -26.03 -1.60
C ILE A 100 -26.50 -27.34 -2.20
N ILE A 101 -27.21 -28.45 -2.05
CA ILE A 101 -26.89 -29.71 -2.70
C ILE A 101 -27.78 -29.83 -3.94
N TYR A 102 -27.18 -29.87 -5.12
CA TYR A 102 -27.86 -30.11 -6.38
C TYR A 102 -27.62 -31.54 -6.85
N THR A 103 -28.70 -32.28 -7.13
CA THR A 103 -28.65 -33.65 -7.65
C THR A 103 -29.24 -33.68 -9.05
N PRO A 104 -28.44 -33.85 -10.11
CA PRO A 104 -28.95 -33.96 -11.47
C PRO A 104 -29.89 -35.16 -11.63
N THR A 105 -30.94 -35.02 -12.43
CA THR A 105 -31.86 -36.11 -12.77
C THR A 105 -31.35 -36.85 -14.01
N ASP A 106 -31.02 -38.13 -13.85
CA ASP A 106 -30.70 -38.99 -14.98
C ASP A 106 -31.97 -39.37 -15.75
N THR A 107 -32.09 -38.90 -17.00
CA THR A 107 -33.21 -39.21 -17.88
C THR A 107 -32.95 -40.41 -18.80
N SER A 108 -31.82 -41.12 -18.65
CA SER A 108 -31.42 -42.23 -19.53
C SER A 108 -32.20 -43.54 -19.35
N ASP A 109 -33.15 -43.62 -18.42
CA ASP A 109 -34.04 -44.77 -18.24
C ASP A 109 -35.52 -44.42 -18.55
N ASN A 110 -35.87 -44.35 -19.83
CA ASN A 110 -37.25 -44.55 -20.31
C ASN A 110 -37.30 -44.93 -21.81
N GLU A 111 -37.13 -46.21 -22.13
CA GLU A 111 -38.03 -46.94 -23.04
C GLU A 111 -37.74 -48.46 -22.94
N VAL A 112 -38.36 -49.13 -21.95
CA VAL A 112 -38.53 -50.59 -22.02
C VAL A 112 -39.77 -50.88 -22.86
N ASP A 113 -39.46 -51.34 -24.08
CA ASP A 113 -40.27 -52.07 -25.04
C ASP A 113 -41.40 -52.90 -24.41
N SER A 114 -42.65 -52.54 -24.72
CA SER A 114 -43.80 -53.44 -24.55
C SER A 114 -44.13 -54.10 -25.89
N ASN A 115 -43.48 -55.22 -26.18
CA ASN A 115 -43.85 -56.08 -27.28
C ASN A 115 -44.93 -57.09 -26.83
N THR A 116 -46.12 -57.05 -27.44
CA THR A 116 -46.90 -58.28 -27.69
C THR A 116 -47.86 -58.16 -28.88
N ALA A 117 -47.56 -59.00 -29.88
CA ALA A 117 -48.47 -59.77 -30.73
C ALA A 117 -49.05 -59.17 -32.05
N GLU A 118 -48.81 -59.98 -33.10
CA GLU A 118 -49.54 -60.21 -34.36
C GLU A 118 -49.17 -59.43 -35.65
N THR A 119 -48.53 -60.18 -36.56
CA THR A 119 -48.48 -60.11 -38.05
C THR A 119 -49.86 -60.01 -38.75
N PRO A 120 -49.95 -59.88 -40.11
CA PRO A 120 -49.02 -59.37 -41.14
C PRO A 120 -49.71 -58.43 -42.18
N HIS A 121 -48.91 -57.87 -43.12
CA HIS A 121 -49.21 -57.44 -44.53
C HIS A 121 -48.70 -56.01 -44.80
N GLU A 122 -48.25 -55.61 -45.99
CA GLU A 122 -47.88 -56.23 -47.26
C GLU A 122 -47.07 -55.15 -48.01
N ASP A 123 -46.16 -55.62 -48.86
CA ASP A 123 -45.92 -55.12 -50.21
C ASP A 123 -44.97 -53.96 -50.55
N SER A 124 -44.31 -54.21 -51.69
CA SER A 124 -43.90 -53.30 -52.76
C SER A 124 -42.67 -52.43 -52.52
N SER A 125 -41.51 -52.81 -53.09
CA SER A 125 -41.00 -52.36 -54.41
C SER A 125 -40.32 -50.98 -54.31
N ASP A 126 -39.25 -50.60 -54.99
CA ASP A 126 -38.62 -51.01 -56.24
C ASP A 126 -37.28 -50.23 -56.19
N SER A 127 -36.12 -50.85 -56.35
CA SER A 127 -35.43 -51.09 -57.63
C SER A 127 -34.66 -49.89 -58.18
N SER A 128 -33.40 -50.20 -58.51
CA SER A 128 -32.64 -49.73 -59.68
C SER A 128 -32.14 -48.29 -59.60
N SER A 129 -30.93 -47.92 -60.05
CA SER A 129 -30.01 -48.50 -61.03
C SER A 129 -28.70 -47.71 -60.89
N ASN A 130 -27.53 -48.32 -61.02
CA ASN A 130 -26.68 -48.31 -62.24
C ASN A 130 -26.25 -46.88 -62.66
N GLU A 131 -25.00 -46.59 -63.03
CA GLU A 131 -23.83 -47.41 -63.35
C GLU A 131 -22.69 -46.41 -63.68
N SER A 132 -21.44 -46.81 -63.39
CA SER A 132 -20.22 -46.68 -64.24
C SER A 132 -19.94 -45.32 -64.92
N GLU A 133 -18.77 -44.71 -64.77
CA GLU A 133 -17.44 -45.08 -65.32
C GLU A 133 -16.83 -43.71 -65.76
N GLU A 134 -15.54 -43.38 -65.80
CA GLU A 134 -14.28 -44.10 -65.75
C GLU A 134 -13.15 -43.04 -65.68
N SER A 135 -11.99 -43.45 -65.14
CA SER A 135 -10.63 -43.11 -65.61
C SER A 135 -10.07 -41.68 -65.42
N GLU A 136 -8.84 -41.44 -64.98
CA GLU A 136 -7.56 -42.17 -65.10
C GLU A 136 -6.65 -41.82 -63.89
N THR A 137 -6.04 -42.81 -63.21
CA THR A 137 -4.63 -43.28 -63.38
C THR A 137 -3.63 -42.30 -62.75
N SER A 138 -2.71 -42.59 -61.83
CA SER A 138 -1.99 -43.78 -61.30
C SER A 138 -1.06 -43.21 -60.20
N THR A 139 -0.48 -43.88 -59.18
CA THR A 139 -0.11 -45.28 -58.91
C THR A 139 0.39 -45.28 -57.46
N GLU A 140 -0.02 -46.30 -56.69
CA GLU A 140 0.81 -47.19 -55.85
C GLU A 140 1.91 -46.62 -54.91
N THR A 141 2.19 -47.09 -53.69
CA THR A 141 1.67 -48.14 -52.79
C THR A 141 2.50 -48.00 -51.50
N SER A 142 1.91 -48.09 -50.31
CA SER A 142 2.37 -49.02 -49.26
C SER A 142 1.47 -48.91 -48.02
N GLU A 143 0.93 -50.07 -47.68
CA GLU A 143 0.10 -50.39 -46.52
C GLU A 143 0.91 -50.33 -45.22
N SER A 144 0.25 -49.97 -44.11
CA SER A 144 0.11 -50.90 -42.98
C SER A 144 -0.95 -50.39 -42.00
N SER A 145 -1.86 -51.31 -41.68
CA SER A 145 -2.92 -51.29 -40.68
C SER A 145 -2.45 -51.05 -39.24
N SER A 146 -3.30 -50.41 -38.44
CA SER A 146 -3.85 -51.02 -37.21
C SER A 146 -5.06 -50.24 -36.70
N ASP A 147 -6.12 -51.00 -36.50
CA ASP A 147 -7.42 -50.72 -35.89
C ASP A 147 -7.25 -50.50 -34.38
N ASP A 148 -7.90 -49.48 -33.79
CA ASP A 148 -8.56 -49.61 -32.50
C ASP A 148 -9.62 -48.52 -32.35
N SER A 149 -10.85 -48.93 -32.05
CA SER A 149 -12.03 -48.10 -31.90
C SER A 149 -12.38 -48.02 -30.42
N GLU A 150 -12.31 -46.83 -29.82
CA GLU A 150 -13.00 -46.54 -28.56
C GLU A 150 -14.32 -45.83 -28.86
N THR A 151 -15.38 -46.27 -28.20
CA THR A 151 -16.74 -45.76 -28.32
C THR A 151 -16.93 -44.76 -27.18
N GLU A 152 -17.10 -43.47 -27.52
CA GLU A 152 -17.42 -42.41 -26.56
C GLU A 152 -18.90 -42.50 -26.14
N GLU A 153 -19.16 -42.59 -24.84
CA GLU A 153 -20.49 -42.33 -24.27
C GLU A 153 -20.75 -40.82 -24.30
N GLN A 154 -21.75 -40.38 -25.06
CA GLN A 154 -22.15 -38.97 -25.10
C GLN A 154 -22.96 -38.62 -23.84
N ASN A 155 -22.44 -37.70 -23.02
CA ASN A 155 -23.16 -37.10 -21.91
C ASN A 155 -24.16 -36.07 -22.46
N ASN A 156 -25.46 -36.34 -22.32
CA ASN A 156 -26.54 -35.58 -22.96
C ASN A 156 -27.28 -34.68 -21.95
N GLN A 157 -26.54 -34.08 -21.01
CA GLN A 157 -27.09 -33.16 -20.01
C GLN A 157 -27.39 -31.80 -20.67
N GLU A 158 -28.51 -31.18 -20.29
CA GLU A 158 -28.91 -29.82 -20.70
C GLU A 158 -28.67 -28.84 -19.55
N THR A 159 -28.47 -27.56 -19.86
CA THR A 159 -28.36 -26.48 -18.87
C THR A 159 -29.59 -26.44 -17.97
N ASP A 160 -29.38 -26.21 -16.68
CA ASP A 160 -30.42 -26.10 -15.67
C ASP A 160 -30.31 -24.78 -14.89
N THR A 161 -31.38 -24.33 -14.25
CA THR A 161 -31.38 -23.03 -13.53
C THR A 161 -32.36 -23.05 -12.37
N PHE A 162 -31.99 -22.44 -11.25
CA PHE A 162 -32.88 -22.18 -10.12
C PHE A 162 -32.49 -20.91 -9.38
N ASP A 163 -33.39 -20.39 -8.55
CA ASP A 163 -33.18 -19.19 -7.74
C ASP A 163 -33.07 -19.56 -6.27
N TYR A 164 -32.31 -18.79 -5.49
CA TYR A 164 -32.24 -18.90 -4.04
C TYR A 164 -32.47 -17.53 -3.39
N VAL A 165 -32.96 -17.55 -2.15
CA VAL A 165 -33.21 -16.33 -1.37
C VAL A 165 -32.36 -16.37 -0.11
N ILE A 166 -31.59 -15.32 0.09
CA ILE A 166 -30.83 -15.08 1.33
C ILE A 166 -31.59 -14.13 2.25
N GLU A 167 -31.40 -14.30 3.55
CA GLU A 167 -31.81 -13.36 4.60
C GLU A 167 -30.54 -12.86 5.31
N VAL A 168 -30.31 -11.55 5.27
CA VAL A 168 -29.23 -10.86 5.96
C VAL A 168 -29.81 -10.15 7.18
N GLU A 169 -29.30 -10.47 8.37
CA GLU A 169 -29.63 -9.77 9.62
C GLU A 169 -28.59 -8.68 9.89
N GLU A 170 -29.05 -7.43 9.95
CA GLU A 170 -28.24 -6.24 10.23
C GLU A 170 -27.95 -6.09 11.74
N GLU A 171 -26.94 -5.28 12.10
CA GLU A 171 -26.58 -5.06 13.52
C GLU A 171 -27.71 -4.48 14.38
N ASP A 172 -28.70 -3.81 13.78
CA ASP A 172 -29.87 -3.27 14.47
C ASP A 172 -31.03 -4.26 14.62
N GLY A 173 -30.86 -5.50 14.11
CA GLY A 173 -31.84 -6.59 14.15
C GLY A 173 -32.92 -6.51 13.06
N SER A 174 -32.78 -5.60 12.08
CA SER A 174 -33.59 -5.64 10.86
C SER A 174 -33.10 -6.73 9.91
N THR A 175 -33.99 -7.28 9.08
CA THR A 175 -33.63 -8.27 8.06
C THR A 175 -33.94 -7.76 6.66
N THR A 176 -33.02 -8.05 5.74
CA THR A 176 -33.19 -7.82 4.29
C THR A 176 -33.13 -9.15 3.58
N THR A 177 -34.01 -9.37 2.59
CA THR A 177 -33.99 -10.57 1.75
C THR A 177 -33.63 -10.23 0.33
N GLU A 178 -32.81 -11.06 -0.29
CA GLU A 178 -32.38 -10.87 -1.68
C GLU A 178 -32.36 -12.21 -2.42
N GLU A 179 -32.63 -12.16 -3.73
CA GLU A 179 -32.70 -13.32 -4.60
C GLU A 179 -31.47 -13.35 -5.50
N GLY A 180 -30.82 -14.51 -5.62
CA GLY A 180 -29.76 -14.79 -6.59
C GLY A 180 -30.17 -15.97 -7.48
N THR A 181 -29.69 -15.98 -8.72
CA THR A 181 -29.95 -17.07 -9.67
C THR A 181 -28.72 -17.94 -9.83
N VAL A 182 -28.91 -19.26 -9.83
CA VAL A 182 -27.88 -20.26 -10.11
C VAL A 182 -28.13 -20.89 -11.48
N THR A 183 -27.12 -20.84 -12.36
CA THR A 183 -27.11 -21.57 -13.63
C THR A 183 -26.19 -22.78 -13.53
N ILE A 184 -26.68 -23.95 -13.92
CA ILE A 184 -25.92 -25.20 -13.96
C ILE A 184 -25.67 -25.57 -15.42
N GLU A 185 -24.42 -25.54 -15.87
CA GLU A 185 -24.06 -25.83 -17.25
C GLU A 185 -23.39 -27.22 -17.39
N PRO A 186 -23.80 -28.05 -18.37
CA PRO A 186 -23.12 -29.29 -18.67
C PRO A 186 -21.81 -29.03 -19.43
N GLU A 187 -20.76 -29.76 -19.11
CA GLU A 187 -19.43 -29.60 -19.74
C GLU A 187 -19.47 -29.95 -21.25
N GLY A 188 -19.16 -28.98 -22.13
CA GLY A 188 -19.18 -29.13 -23.59
C GLY A 188 -17.78 -29.10 -24.23
N ASN A 189 -17.53 -30.01 -25.19
CA ASN A 189 -16.27 -30.10 -25.94
C ASN A 189 -15.96 -28.80 -26.72
N GLU A 190 -14.80 -28.21 -26.43
CA GLU A 190 -14.39 -26.81 -26.71
C GLU A 190 -14.32 -26.36 -28.19
N GLU A 191 -14.59 -25.07 -28.41
CA GLU A 191 -13.73 -24.23 -29.25
C GLU A 191 -13.35 -22.94 -28.50
N THR A 192 -12.08 -22.58 -28.64
CA THR A 192 -11.25 -21.60 -27.90
C THR A 192 -11.80 -20.17 -27.76
N ASP A 193 -11.70 -19.59 -26.55
CA ASP A 193 -11.11 -18.26 -26.36
C ASP A 193 -10.59 -18.04 -24.92
N ASN A 194 -9.48 -17.31 -24.80
CA ASN A 194 -8.73 -17.07 -23.57
C ASN A 194 -9.49 -16.12 -22.62
N THR A 195 -9.91 -16.56 -21.43
CA THR A 195 -9.83 -15.79 -20.15
C THR A 195 -10.38 -16.57 -18.95
N SER A 196 -9.54 -16.74 -17.93
CA SER A 196 -9.90 -16.81 -16.50
C SER A 196 -10.97 -17.86 -16.10
N GLY A 197 -10.59 -19.13 -16.07
CA GLY A 197 -11.33 -20.19 -15.38
C GLY A 197 -10.41 -20.89 -14.38
N THR A 198 -10.79 -20.92 -13.11
CA THR A 198 -10.24 -21.88 -12.14
C THR A 198 -10.89 -23.22 -12.41
N ASP A 199 -10.24 -24.03 -13.24
CA ASP A 199 -10.59 -25.43 -13.45
C ASP A 199 -10.49 -26.16 -12.09
N ASP A 200 -11.62 -26.54 -11.49
CA ASP A 200 -11.61 -27.59 -10.45
C ASP A 200 -11.50 -28.94 -11.16
N ILE A 201 -10.30 -29.17 -11.69
CA ILE A 201 -9.79 -30.51 -12.00
C ILE A 201 -10.01 -31.32 -10.74
N SER A 202 -10.60 -32.52 -10.84
CA SER A 202 -10.58 -33.47 -9.73
C SER A 202 -9.12 -33.68 -9.29
N SER A 203 -8.65 -32.89 -8.33
CA SER A 203 -7.22 -32.80 -8.09
C SER A 203 -6.83 -34.09 -7.40
N THR A 204 -6.08 -34.92 -8.12
CA THR A 204 -5.60 -36.17 -7.55
C THR A 204 -4.70 -35.79 -6.38
N ASN A 205 -5.07 -36.23 -5.17
CA ASN A 205 -4.31 -35.90 -3.97
C ASN A 205 -3.22 -36.95 -3.74
N PHE A 206 -1.96 -36.51 -3.76
CA PHE A 206 -0.79 -37.35 -3.50
C PHE A 206 -0.18 -37.01 -2.14
N VAL A 207 -0.05 -38.01 -1.28
CA VAL A 207 0.82 -37.90 -0.10
C VAL A 207 2.24 -38.24 -0.53
N ILE A 208 3.15 -37.27 -0.47
CA ILE A 208 4.54 -37.46 -0.90
C ILE A 208 5.27 -38.33 0.13
N PRO A 209 5.71 -39.56 -0.23
CA PRO A 209 6.35 -40.45 0.73
C PRO A 209 7.76 -39.96 1.09
N SER A 210 8.23 -40.28 2.30
CA SER A 210 9.55 -39.86 2.82
C SER A 210 10.76 -40.22 1.94
N ASN A 211 10.59 -41.18 1.03
CA ASN A 211 11.61 -41.65 0.09
C ASN A 211 11.32 -41.28 -1.37
N PHE A 212 10.50 -40.25 -1.60
CA PHE A 212 10.16 -39.75 -2.94
C PHE A 212 11.40 -39.39 -3.75
N ASP A 213 11.45 -39.85 -5.00
CA ASP A 213 12.54 -39.59 -5.93
C ASP A 213 12.29 -38.30 -6.71
N TRP A 214 12.77 -37.18 -6.17
CA TRP A 214 12.66 -35.86 -6.78
C TRP A 214 13.35 -35.75 -8.15
N SER A 215 14.28 -36.65 -8.47
CA SER A 215 14.94 -36.66 -9.79
C SER A 215 14.08 -37.33 -10.88
N ASN A 216 13.05 -38.08 -10.52
CA ASN A 216 12.19 -38.82 -11.44
C ASN A 216 10.71 -38.69 -11.04
N ILE A 217 10.18 -37.48 -11.13
CA ILE A 217 8.76 -37.20 -10.86
C ILE A 217 7.89 -37.92 -11.92
N PRO A 218 6.92 -38.77 -11.53
CA PRO A 218 6.00 -39.41 -12.46
C PRO A 218 5.15 -38.41 -13.26
N ALA A 219 4.96 -38.67 -14.56
CA ALA A 219 4.24 -37.77 -15.47
C ALA A 219 2.77 -37.53 -15.10
N ASN A 220 2.15 -38.46 -14.38
CA ASN A 220 0.74 -38.39 -13.96
C ASN A 220 0.52 -37.61 -12.66
N MET A 221 1.53 -36.88 -12.18
CA MET A 221 1.44 -36.10 -10.94
C MET A 221 1.30 -34.58 -11.16
N GLY A 222 1.04 -34.12 -12.39
CA GLY A 222 0.58 -32.75 -12.66
C GLY A 222 -0.92 -32.58 -12.42
N ASN A 223 -1.40 -31.33 -12.41
CA ASN A 223 -2.81 -30.99 -12.18
C ASN A 223 -3.37 -31.66 -10.90
N ALA A 224 -2.62 -31.55 -9.81
CA ALA A 224 -2.76 -32.39 -8.62
C ALA A 224 -2.34 -31.67 -7.34
N SER A 225 -2.82 -32.14 -6.18
CA SER A 225 -2.38 -31.61 -4.89
C SER A 225 -1.41 -32.56 -4.20
N TRP A 226 -0.33 -32.03 -3.66
CA TRP A 226 0.77 -32.81 -3.08
C TRP A 226 0.93 -32.44 -1.60
N GLU A 227 0.68 -33.40 -0.71
CA GLU A 227 0.87 -33.20 0.73
C GLU A 227 2.31 -33.55 1.14
N ILE A 228 3.00 -32.59 1.73
CA ILE A 228 4.40 -32.68 2.15
C ILE A 228 4.48 -32.66 3.68
N PHE A 229 4.77 -33.83 4.27
CA PHE A 229 4.94 -34.01 5.72
C PHE A 229 6.40 -34.07 6.16
N ASP A 230 7.28 -34.57 5.28
CA ASP A 230 8.68 -34.83 5.59
C ASP A 230 9.62 -33.72 5.13
N ARG A 231 10.83 -33.74 5.67
CA ARG A 231 11.95 -32.92 5.22
C ARG A 231 12.67 -33.61 4.07
N PHE A 232 12.79 -32.93 2.93
CA PHE A 232 13.46 -33.44 1.74
C PHE A 232 14.72 -32.64 1.40
N GLU A 233 15.85 -33.35 1.31
CA GLU A 233 17.14 -32.83 0.90
C GLU A 233 17.33 -33.03 -0.61
N LEU A 234 17.35 -31.94 -1.37
CA LEU A 234 17.43 -31.95 -2.82
C LEU A 234 18.89 -32.00 -3.33
N SER A 235 19.89 -31.97 -2.45
CA SER A 235 21.32 -32.15 -2.78
C SER A 235 21.85 -31.18 -3.84
N GLY A 236 21.30 -29.97 -3.89
CA GLY A 236 21.64 -28.91 -4.85
C GLY A 236 21.04 -29.13 -6.26
N GLN A 237 20.13 -30.09 -6.42
CA GLN A 237 19.48 -30.37 -7.70
C GLN A 237 18.47 -29.29 -8.08
N GLU A 238 18.26 -29.13 -9.39
CA GLU A 238 17.14 -28.39 -9.95
C GLU A 238 15.97 -29.35 -10.18
N ILE A 239 14.85 -29.08 -9.52
CA ILE A 239 13.62 -29.85 -9.59
C ILE A 239 12.62 -29.06 -10.41
N ILE A 240 12.16 -29.62 -11.52
CA ILE A 240 11.12 -29.03 -12.36
C ILE A 240 9.79 -29.68 -11.98
N LEU A 241 8.86 -28.89 -11.44
CA LEU A 241 7.55 -29.39 -11.09
C LEU A 241 6.64 -29.46 -12.33
N PRO A 242 5.76 -30.47 -12.41
CA PRO A 242 4.65 -30.46 -13.35
C PRO A 242 3.75 -29.22 -13.21
N GLU A 243 2.94 -28.97 -14.24
CA GLU A 243 2.00 -27.85 -14.26
C GLU A 243 0.87 -27.98 -13.24
N ASN A 244 0.37 -26.84 -12.77
CA ASN A 244 -0.85 -26.68 -11.97
C ASN A 244 -0.87 -27.58 -10.72
N ILE A 245 0.27 -27.72 -10.05
CA ILE A 245 0.35 -28.44 -8.77
C ILE A 245 -0.02 -27.51 -7.61
N THR A 246 -0.73 -28.04 -6.62
CA THR A 246 -0.85 -27.42 -5.29
C THR A 246 0.07 -28.14 -4.30
N LEU A 247 1.12 -27.47 -3.83
CA LEU A 247 1.99 -27.99 -2.77
C LEU A 247 1.41 -27.61 -1.40
N ILE A 248 0.98 -28.61 -0.64
CA ILE A 248 0.39 -28.46 0.70
C ILE A 248 1.41 -28.90 1.74
N PHE A 249 2.04 -27.94 2.41
CA PHE A 249 3.00 -28.22 3.47
C PHE A 249 2.28 -28.46 4.80
N LYS A 250 2.38 -29.71 5.28
CA LYS A 250 1.84 -30.20 6.55
C LYS A 250 2.98 -30.52 7.53
N GLY A 251 3.88 -29.54 7.70
CA GLY A 251 5.10 -29.64 8.51
C GLY A 251 6.37 -30.08 7.75
N GLY A 252 6.26 -30.41 6.45
CA GLY A 252 7.41 -30.73 5.61
C GLY A 252 8.29 -29.52 5.24
N THR A 253 9.47 -29.78 4.71
CA THR A 253 10.41 -28.73 4.27
C THR A 253 11.23 -29.21 3.08
N LEU A 254 11.42 -28.35 2.08
CA LEU A 254 12.34 -28.61 0.98
C LEU A 254 13.67 -27.89 1.22
N VAL A 255 14.78 -28.60 1.02
CA VAL A 255 16.10 -28.19 1.48
C VAL A 255 17.13 -28.29 0.35
N ASN A 256 17.95 -27.26 0.20
CA ASN A 256 19.18 -27.23 -0.61
C ASN A 256 18.97 -27.69 -2.07
N GLY A 257 18.50 -26.78 -2.92
CA GLY A 257 18.22 -27.04 -4.33
C GLY A 257 17.55 -25.86 -5.01
N THR A 258 17.14 -26.05 -6.26
CA THR A 258 16.30 -25.12 -7.01
C THR A 258 14.97 -25.79 -7.32
N ILE A 259 13.86 -25.08 -7.17
CA ILE A 259 12.53 -25.57 -7.54
C ILE A 259 11.97 -24.64 -8.60
N SER A 260 11.71 -25.19 -9.78
CA SER A 260 11.08 -24.49 -10.89
C SER A 260 9.58 -24.83 -10.90
N PHE A 261 8.77 -23.83 -10.55
CA PHE A 261 7.31 -23.90 -10.53
C PHE A 261 6.71 -23.73 -11.92
N ASN A 262 5.52 -24.30 -12.12
CA ASN A 262 4.74 -24.08 -13.33
C ASN A 262 3.28 -23.90 -12.94
N ASN A 263 2.87 -22.64 -12.74
CA ASN A 263 1.58 -22.26 -12.17
C ASN A 263 1.29 -22.98 -10.83
N THR A 264 2.31 -23.12 -9.98
CA THR A 264 2.21 -23.90 -8.74
C THR A 264 1.61 -23.07 -7.61
N ILE A 265 0.60 -23.61 -6.92
CA ILE A 265 0.02 -23.02 -5.72
C ILE A 265 0.76 -23.55 -4.49
N ILE A 266 1.05 -22.69 -3.51
CA ILE A 266 1.64 -23.08 -2.23
C ILE A 266 0.61 -22.85 -1.12
N GLN A 267 0.35 -23.90 -0.34
CA GLN A 267 -0.48 -23.85 0.85
C GLN A 267 0.31 -24.33 2.06
N THR A 268 0.09 -23.70 3.21
CA THR A 268 0.75 -24.04 4.47
C THR A 268 -0.30 -24.12 5.58
N GLU A 269 -0.29 -25.18 6.40
CA GLU A 269 -1.22 -25.29 7.54
C GLU A 269 -0.85 -24.33 8.70
N ASP A 270 0.40 -23.90 8.75
CA ASP A 270 0.90 -22.96 9.74
C ASP A 270 1.97 -22.02 9.14
N ASN A 271 2.55 -21.16 9.98
CA ASN A 271 3.60 -20.22 9.59
C ASN A 271 5.01 -20.83 9.74
N GLN A 272 5.19 -22.15 9.54
CA GLN A 272 6.51 -22.76 9.61
C GLN A 272 7.35 -22.50 8.35
N ARG A 273 8.65 -22.71 8.53
CA ARG A 273 9.63 -22.69 7.45
C ARG A 273 9.43 -23.89 6.54
N ILE A 274 9.16 -23.63 5.27
CA ILE A 274 8.97 -24.66 4.23
C ILE A 274 10.14 -24.73 3.24
N PHE A 275 10.98 -23.69 3.20
CA PHE A 275 12.15 -23.60 2.34
C PHE A 275 13.42 -23.31 3.14
N GLU A 276 14.44 -24.13 2.93
CA GLU A 276 15.77 -23.97 3.51
C GLU A 276 16.86 -24.06 2.46
N SER A 277 17.56 -22.95 2.20
CA SER A 277 18.61 -22.89 1.15
C SER A 277 18.07 -23.31 -0.23
N ILE A 278 16.85 -22.88 -0.56
CA ILE A 278 16.19 -23.13 -1.83
C ILE A 278 16.26 -21.87 -2.70
N ASN A 279 16.45 -22.06 -4.01
CA ASN A 279 16.13 -21.04 -5.01
C ASN A 279 14.81 -21.39 -5.68
N LEU A 280 13.89 -20.44 -5.72
CA LEU A 280 12.65 -20.53 -6.46
C LEU A 280 12.89 -20.04 -7.89
N ALA A 281 12.19 -20.64 -8.84
CA ALA A 281 12.18 -20.28 -10.24
C ALA A 281 10.80 -20.62 -10.83
N GLY A 282 10.55 -20.19 -12.06
CA GLY A 282 9.29 -20.48 -12.75
C GLY A 282 8.12 -19.64 -12.24
N THR A 283 6.89 -20.13 -12.42
CA THR A 283 5.66 -19.35 -12.16
C THR A 283 4.86 -19.92 -11.00
N LEU A 284 4.48 -19.05 -10.07
CA LEU A 284 3.54 -19.38 -9.00
C LEU A 284 2.10 -19.10 -9.46
N GLY A 285 1.17 -19.95 -9.04
CA GLY A 285 -0.27 -19.70 -9.13
C GLY A 285 -0.79 -18.82 -7.99
N THR A 286 0.02 -18.59 -6.94
CA THR A 286 -0.27 -17.64 -5.86
C THR A 286 0.46 -16.33 -6.09
N GLU A 287 -0.19 -15.22 -5.76
CA GLU A 287 0.39 -13.88 -5.88
C GLU A 287 1.47 -13.60 -4.82
N PHE A 288 1.32 -14.15 -3.61
CA PHE A 288 2.16 -13.82 -2.46
C PHE A 288 3.09 -14.95 -2.03
N ILE A 289 4.28 -14.56 -1.58
CA ILE A 289 5.16 -15.38 -0.75
C ILE A 289 5.40 -14.71 0.61
N LYS A 290 5.73 -15.52 1.61
CA LYS A 290 5.89 -15.06 3.00
C LYS A 290 7.32 -15.21 3.52
N PRO A 291 7.86 -14.25 4.28
CA PRO A 291 9.17 -14.37 4.92
C PRO A 291 9.33 -15.59 5.84
N GLN A 292 8.25 -16.02 6.49
CA GLN A 292 8.21 -17.19 7.37
C GLN A 292 8.53 -18.48 6.62
N TRP A 293 8.16 -18.56 5.34
CA TRP A 293 8.49 -19.72 4.49
C TRP A 293 10.00 -19.94 4.39
N PHE A 294 10.80 -18.89 4.55
CA PHE A 294 12.26 -18.93 4.54
C PHE A 294 12.90 -18.92 5.93
N GLY A 295 12.09 -18.76 6.98
CA GLY A 295 12.51 -18.85 8.38
C GLY A 295 12.41 -17.57 9.21
N ALA A 296 11.76 -16.52 8.71
CA ALA A 296 11.51 -15.33 9.52
C ALA A 296 10.67 -15.67 10.77
N TYR A 297 11.01 -15.06 11.91
CA TYR A 297 10.38 -15.34 13.19
C TYR A 297 9.09 -14.57 13.42
N MET A 298 9.01 -13.33 12.90
CA MET A 298 7.82 -12.47 12.98
C MET A 298 7.34 -12.19 14.41
N ASN A 299 8.27 -12.14 15.36
CA ASN A 299 8.00 -11.92 16.79
C ASN A 299 8.30 -10.48 17.25
N GLY A 300 8.69 -9.60 16.34
CA GLY A 300 8.99 -8.19 16.58
C GLY A 300 10.26 -7.91 17.38
N SER A 301 11.10 -8.90 17.62
CA SER A 301 12.33 -8.75 18.43
C SER A 301 13.55 -9.46 17.86
N THR A 302 13.36 -10.55 17.12
CA THR A 302 14.44 -11.25 16.41
C THR A 302 14.71 -10.54 15.09
N ASP A 303 15.98 -10.32 14.76
CA ASP A 303 16.37 -9.65 13.51
C ASP A 303 16.01 -10.54 12.31
N ASP A 304 14.92 -10.19 11.63
CA ASP A 304 14.37 -10.88 10.47
C ASP A 304 14.88 -10.29 9.14
N ARG A 305 15.79 -9.30 9.19
CA ARG A 305 16.28 -8.57 8.02
C ARG A 305 16.81 -9.49 6.93
N ASP A 306 17.67 -10.45 7.28
CA ASP A 306 18.27 -11.33 6.26
C ASP A 306 17.23 -12.28 5.63
N TYR A 307 16.17 -12.65 6.36
CA TYR A 307 15.05 -13.41 5.81
C TYR A 307 14.20 -12.57 4.86
N LEU A 308 13.98 -11.29 5.16
CA LEU A 308 13.31 -10.38 4.22
C LEU A 308 14.13 -10.20 2.94
N VAL A 309 15.45 -10.04 3.03
CA VAL A 309 16.34 -9.96 1.86
C VAL A 309 16.28 -11.23 1.02
N GLU A 310 16.30 -12.40 1.65
CA GLU A 310 16.13 -13.66 0.91
C GLU A 310 14.75 -13.74 0.26
N THR A 311 13.68 -13.33 0.96
CA THR A 311 12.32 -13.33 0.42
C THR A 311 12.19 -12.42 -0.80
N LEU A 312 12.78 -11.22 -0.77
CA LEU A 312 12.85 -10.31 -1.91
C LEU A 312 13.53 -10.95 -3.12
N LYS A 313 14.66 -11.62 -2.91
CA LYS A 313 15.34 -12.35 -3.99
C LYS A 313 14.43 -13.42 -4.60
N GLN A 314 13.72 -14.18 -3.77
CA GLN A 314 12.85 -15.26 -4.26
C GLN A 314 11.57 -14.73 -4.93
N ALA A 315 11.02 -13.63 -4.43
CA ALA A 315 9.91 -12.90 -5.05
C ALA A 315 10.30 -12.44 -6.47
N ASN A 316 11.47 -11.83 -6.63
CA ASN A 316 12.00 -11.43 -7.94
C ASN A 316 12.15 -12.60 -8.91
N ASN A 317 12.61 -13.76 -8.44
CA ASN A 317 12.77 -14.94 -9.30
C ASN A 317 11.45 -15.55 -9.80
N THR A 318 10.34 -15.25 -9.11
CA THR A 318 9.02 -15.84 -9.38
C THR A 318 7.95 -14.81 -9.75
N ASN A 319 8.33 -13.53 -9.84
CA ASN A 319 7.43 -12.40 -10.03
C ASN A 319 6.30 -12.34 -8.97
N ALA A 320 6.58 -12.77 -7.75
CA ALA A 320 5.63 -12.76 -6.65
C ALA A 320 5.73 -11.48 -5.82
N LYS A 321 4.67 -11.20 -5.05
CA LYS A 321 4.63 -10.15 -4.04
C LYS A 321 5.02 -10.72 -2.67
N ILE A 322 5.49 -9.86 -1.77
CA ILE A 322 5.77 -10.25 -0.39
C ILE A 322 4.59 -9.88 0.50
N LEU A 323 4.13 -10.84 1.30
CA LEU A 323 3.14 -10.61 2.35
C LEU A 323 3.78 -10.63 3.74
N ILE A 324 3.66 -9.51 4.47
CA ILE A 324 4.00 -9.36 5.89
C ILE A 324 2.71 -9.44 6.70
N ASP A 325 2.44 -10.57 7.32
CA ASP A 325 1.21 -10.83 8.09
C ASP A 325 1.46 -10.95 9.61
N GLY A 326 2.56 -10.36 10.09
CA GLY A 326 2.94 -10.35 11.51
C GLY A 326 3.95 -9.26 11.86
N LYS A 327 4.67 -9.44 12.97
CA LYS A 327 5.60 -8.44 13.52
C LYS A 327 7.03 -8.70 13.07
N MET A 328 7.46 -8.08 11.98
CA MET A 328 8.83 -8.22 11.47
C MET A 328 9.75 -7.17 12.09
N PHE A 329 10.86 -7.57 12.71
CA PHE A 329 11.90 -6.64 13.15
C PHE A 329 13.08 -6.66 12.18
N ILE A 330 13.46 -5.50 11.65
CA ILE A 330 14.63 -5.35 10.78
C ILE A 330 15.70 -4.47 11.45
N ASP A 331 16.88 -5.05 11.67
CA ASP A 331 18.04 -4.32 12.20
C ASP A 331 19.06 -4.00 11.11
N VAL A 332 19.08 -2.73 10.69
CA VAL A 332 20.08 -2.19 9.76
C VAL A 332 21.11 -1.29 10.45
N SER A 333 21.21 -1.34 11.78
CA SER A 333 22.08 -0.47 12.57
C SER A 333 23.55 -0.88 12.64
N ALA A 334 23.96 -1.95 11.93
CA ALA A 334 25.38 -2.24 11.74
C ALA A 334 26.06 -1.11 10.95
N THR A 335 27.40 -1.02 11.03
CA THR A 335 28.25 0.11 10.59
C THR A 335 28.14 0.52 9.11
N GLY A 336 26.97 0.98 8.66
CA GLY A 336 26.73 1.44 7.30
C GLY A 336 26.61 0.34 6.23
N THR A 337 26.32 -0.91 6.61
CA THR A 337 26.46 -2.07 5.70
C THR A 337 25.24 -2.99 5.63
N LYS A 338 24.12 -2.58 6.23
CA LYS A 338 22.93 -3.44 6.35
C LYS A 338 21.65 -2.89 5.69
N SER A 339 21.69 -1.83 4.89
CA SER A 339 20.50 -1.42 4.14
C SER A 339 19.94 -2.57 3.28
N ILE A 340 18.63 -2.58 3.08
CA ILE A 340 17.92 -3.50 2.17
C ILE A 340 17.75 -2.76 0.84
N PHE A 341 18.25 -3.34 -0.24
CA PHE A 341 18.09 -2.77 -1.58
C PHE A 341 16.85 -3.35 -2.24
N LEU A 342 16.06 -2.49 -2.86
CA LEU A 342 14.89 -2.90 -3.63
C LEU A 342 15.18 -2.85 -5.13
N ASN A 343 14.70 -3.87 -5.83
CA ASN A 343 14.81 -4.06 -7.28
C ASN A 343 13.53 -3.59 -7.98
N ASP A 344 13.55 -3.71 -9.31
CA ASP A 344 12.38 -3.41 -10.13
C ASP A 344 11.24 -4.36 -9.77
N ASN A 345 10.00 -3.84 -9.70
CA ASN A 345 8.79 -4.60 -9.38
C ASN A 345 8.70 -5.15 -7.95
N ASP A 346 9.60 -4.78 -7.04
CA ASP A 346 9.49 -5.18 -5.64
C ASP A 346 8.17 -4.67 -5.03
N TRP A 347 7.38 -5.60 -4.48
CA TRP A 347 6.10 -5.32 -3.85
C TRP A 347 6.06 -5.91 -2.45
N ILE A 348 5.89 -5.05 -1.45
CA ILE A 348 5.75 -5.45 -0.05
C ILE A 348 4.37 -5.01 0.45
N GLU A 349 3.57 -5.99 0.83
CA GLU A 349 2.21 -5.76 1.32
C GLU A 349 2.02 -6.29 2.74
N GLY A 350 1.30 -5.55 3.56
CA GLY A 350 0.95 -5.95 4.91
C GLY A 350 -0.52 -6.34 5.05
N THR A 351 -0.82 -7.03 6.14
CA THR A 351 -2.19 -7.19 6.66
C THR A 351 -2.47 -6.16 7.76
N SER A 352 -3.69 -6.16 8.31
CA SER A 352 -4.03 -5.34 9.49
C SER A 352 -3.15 -5.61 10.72
N GLU A 353 -2.61 -6.83 10.82
CA GLU A 353 -1.72 -7.26 11.91
C GLU A 353 -0.24 -6.99 11.63
N SER A 354 0.08 -6.47 10.44
CA SER A 354 1.46 -6.22 10.04
C SER A 354 2.08 -5.11 10.89
N GLU A 355 3.26 -5.39 11.45
CA GLU A 355 4.14 -4.37 12.04
C GLU A 355 5.58 -4.59 11.55
N LEU A 356 6.11 -3.63 10.79
CA LEU A 356 7.52 -3.56 10.43
C LEU A 356 8.26 -2.67 11.42
N ILE A 357 8.98 -3.28 12.35
CA ILE A 357 9.76 -2.59 13.38
C ILE A 357 11.17 -2.32 12.83
N ILE A 358 11.60 -1.07 12.84
CA ILE A 358 12.79 -0.62 12.11
C ILE A 358 13.84 -0.10 13.09
N ASN A 359 15.06 -0.64 12.97
CA ASN A 359 16.26 -0.03 13.56
C ASN A 359 17.22 0.45 12.45
N ASN A 360 17.14 1.73 12.09
CA ASN A 360 17.93 2.34 11.02
C ASN A 360 18.93 3.41 11.52
N LEU A 361 19.48 3.26 12.72
CA LEU A 361 20.36 4.25 13.35
C LEU A 361 21.69 4.52 12.60
N ARG A 362 22.10 3.65 11.67
CA ARG A 362 23.41 3.73 10.98
C ARG A 362 23.35 3.62 9.46
N SER A 363 22.21 3.26 8.90
CA SER A 363 21.97 3.04 7.48
C SER A 363 20.51 3.30 7.17
N PRO A 364 20.16 3.65 5.92
CA PRO A 364 18.78 3.57 5.50
C PRO A 364 18.18 2.18 5.71
N ALA A 365 16.89 2.11 6.01
CA ALA A 365 16.20 0.82 6.02
C ALA A 365 16.14 0.24 4.60
N PHE A 366 15.63 1.06 3.67
CA PHE A 366 15.47 0.71 2.27
C PHE A 366 16.23 1.69 1.37
N ILE A 367 17.01 1.16 0.43
CA ILE A 367 17.62 1.90 -0.67
C ILE A 367 16.96 1.47 -1.97
N ILE A 368 16.39 2.44 -2.69
CA ILE A 368 15.75 2.24 -3.99
C ILE A 368 16.56 3.00 -5.02
N ALA A 369 17.54 2.34 -5.63
CA ALA A 369 18.51 2.97 -6.52
C ALA A 369 18.29 2.53 -7.97
N LEU A 370 17.93 3.46 -8.85
CA LEU A 370 17.62 3.20 -10.27
C LEU A 370 16.63 2.04 -10.46
N ALA A 371 15.70 1.87 -9.51
CA ALA A 371 14.67 0.85 -9.60
C ALA A 371 13.36 1.43 -10.16
N ASP A 372 12.56 0.59 -10.78
CA ASP A 372 11.23 0.96 -11.28
C ASP A 372 10.11 0.13 -10.66
N ASN A 373 8.94 0.74 -10.48
CA ASN A 373 7.71 0.05 -10.06
C ASN A 373 7.82 -0.62 -8.67
N VAL A 374 8.20 0.15 -7.64
CA VAL A 374 8.32 -0.37 -6.27
C VAL A 374 7.12 0.05 -5.44
N THR A 375 6.49 -0.91 -4.76
CA THR A 375 5.25 -0.69 -4.00
C THR A 375 5.37 -1.15 -2.55
N PHE A 376 4.91 -0.29 -1.64
CA PHE A 376 4.57 -0.63 -0.26
C PHE A 376 3.08 -0.39 -0.05
N LYS A 377 2.36 -1.41 0.43
CA LYS A 377 0.92 -1.34 0.63
C LYS A 377 0.49 -1.89 1.99
N ASN A 378 -0.43 -1.23 2.69
CA ASN A 378 -1.02 -1.74 3.95
C ASN A 378 0.03 -2.07 5.05
N ILE A 379 1.09 -1.28 5.16
CA ILE A 379 2.20 -1.54 6.11
C ILE A 379 2.16 -0.56 7.28
N ASN A 380 2.16 -1.09 8.50
CA ASN A 380 2.42 -0.29 9.71
C ASN A 380 3.89 -0.38 10.12
N MET A 381 4.60 0.74 10.10
CA MET A 381 6.00 0.83 10.54
C MET A 381 6.09 1.36 11.96
N VAL A 382 6.98 0.75 12.75
CA VAL A 382 7.29 1.20 14.11
C VAL A 382 8.78 1.55 14.20
N TRP A 383 9.07 2.79 14.59
CA TRP A 383 10.42 3.23 14.90
C TRP A 383 10.58 3.39 16.41
N ASP A 384 11.13 2.37 17.07
CA ASP A 384 11.36 2.35 18.53
C ASP A 384 12.85 2.39 18.85
N GLN A 385 13.49 3.51 18.53
CA GLN A 385 14.93 3.71 18.73
C GLN A 385 15.21 5.02 19.49
N THR A 386 16.47 5.26 19.81
CA THR A 386 16.96 6.54 20.36
C THR A 386 18.13 7.02 19.52
N TYR A 387 17.99 8.15 18.84
CA TYR A 387 19.05 8.69 18.00
C TYR A 387 20.11 9.44 18.83
N SER A 388 21.29 9.62 18.22
CA SER A 388 22.34 10.49 18.75
C SER A 388 22.16 11.92 18.23
N THR A 389 22.36 12.94 19.07
CA THR A 389 22.37 14.35 18.60
C THR A 389 23.64 14.72 17.83
N LEU A 390 24.61 13.81 17.77
CA LEU A 390 25.81 13.93 16.94
C LEU A 390 25.56 13.38 15.53
N PRO A 391 26.26 13.91 14.52
CA PRO A 391 26.18 13.38 13.15
C PRO A 391 26.56 11.89 13.09
N ILE A 392 26.10 11.20 12.05
CA ILE A 392 26.73 9.92 11.67
C ILE A 392 28.21 10.18 11.39
N ASP A 393 29.06 9.34 11.98
CA ASP A 393 30.51 9.42 11.80
C ASP A 393 30.92 9.16 10.35
N SER A 394 32.05 9.74 9.94
CA SER A 394 32.54 9.66 8.56
C SER A 394 32.80 8.23 8.09
N GLN A 395 33.14 7.31 9.01
CA GLN A 395 33.38 5.92 8.67
C GLN A 395 32.08 5.20 8.27
N THR A 396 31.01 5.42 9.03
CA THR A 396 29.68 4.89 8.72
C THR A 396 29.12 5.50 7.44
N ASN A 397 29.33 6.81 7.19
CA ASN A 397 28.96 7.42 5.91
C ASN A 397 29.70 6.80 4.72
N ALA A 398 31.02 6.61 4.85
CA ALA A 398 31.82 5.96 3.80
C ALA A 398 31.39 4.51 3.56
N ALA A 399 31.01 3.78 4.61
CA ALA A 399 30.49 2.42 4.48
C ALA A 399 29.15 2.38 3.73
N ASN A 400 28.21 3.27 4.05
CA ASN A 400 26.95 3.37 3.30
C ASN A 400 27.19 3.74 1.82
N GLN A 401 28.11 4.68 1.56
CA GLN A 401 28.47 5.06 0.20
C GLN A 401 29.05 3.87 -0.59
N LEU A 402 29.97 3.12 0.02
CA LEU A 402 30.54 1.91 -0.58
C LEU A 402 29.49 0.81 -0.77
N GLN A 403 28.50 0.72 0.13
CA GLN A 403 27.39 -0.21 -0.01
C GLN A 403 26.57 0.09 -1.27
N VAL A 404 26.23 1.37 -1.50
CA VAL A 404 25.54 1.83 -2.71
C VAL A 404 26.39 1.56 -3.96
N GLU A 405 27.68 1.90 -3.92
CA GLU A 405 28.61 1.67 -5.03
C GLU A 405 28.66 0.20 -5.45
N ASN A 406 28.87 -0.70 -4.50
CA ASN A 406 28.93 -2.15 -4.76
C ASN A 406 27.62 -2.68 -5.34
N TRP A 407 26.48 -2.19 -4.85
CA TRP A 407 25.18 -2.61 -5.37
C TRP A 407 24.96 -2.11 -6.80
N LEU A 408 25.29 -0.87 -7.11
CA LEU A 408 25.18 -0.29 -8.45
C LEU A 408 26.09 -1.01 -9.47
N ILE A 409 27.31 -1.37 -9.06
CA ILE A 409 28.23 -2.18 -9.88
C ILE A 409 27.63 -3.57 -10.16
N ALA A 410 27.12 -4.23 -9.12
CA ALA A 410 26.63 -5.59 -9.22
C ALA A 410 25.30 -5.71 -10.00
N ASN A 411 24.42 -4.69 -9.91
CA ASN A 411 23.03 -4.83 -10.37
C ASN A 411 22.62 -3.84 -11.48
N LYS A 412 23.37 -2.74 -11.69
CA LYS A 412 22.99 -1.68 -12.64
C LYS A 412 24.04 -1.42 -13.72
N GLY A 413 25.00 -2.33 -13.88
CA GLY A 413 26.01 -2.30 -14.95
C GLY A 413 26.98 -1.11 -14.85
N MET A 414 27.16 -0.56 -13.66
CA MET A 414 27.93 0.67 -13.45
C MET A 414 29.39 0.40 -13.09
N SER A 415 30.23 1.42 -13.25
CA SER A 415 31.61 1.44 -12.74
C SER A 415 32.02 2.85 -12.34
N PHE A 416 32.90 2.97 -11.36
CA PHE A 416 33.33 4.24 -10.79
C PHE A 416 34.86 4.35 -10.87
N SER A 417 35.37 5.40 -11.53
CA SER A 417 36.80 5.57 -11.79
C SER A 417 37.28 6.93 -11.30
N GLY A 418 37.67 6.98 -10.02
CA GLY A 418 38.03 8.24 -9.35
C GLY A 418 36.83 9.15 -9.08
N ALA A 419 35.65 8.54 -8.94
CA ALA A 419 34.37 9.17 -8.64
C ALA A 419 33.59 8.28 -7.65
N ASP A 420 32.63 8.84 -6.94
CA ASP A 420 31.68 8.13 -6.08
C ASP A 420 30.26 8.12 -6.69
N PRO A 421 29.35 7.23 -6.23
CA PRO A 421 27.90 7.36 -6.50
C PRO A 421 27.34 8.73 -6.10
N ALA A 422 26.18 9.12 -6.65
CA ALA A 422 25.65 10.47 -6.46
C ALA A 422 25.55 10.88 -4.97
N TRP A 423 26.15 11.99 -4.57
CA TRP A 423 26.14 12.40 -3.16
C TRP A 423 24.98 13.35 -2.86
N SER A 424 24.18 13.04 -1.83
CA SER A 424 23.06 13.87 -1.34
C SER A 424 23.18 14.24 0.14
N GLY A 425 24.41 14.20 0.68
CA GLY A 425 24.72 14.54 2.06
C GLY A 425 24.58 13.36 3.03
N ALA A 426 25.30 13.43 4.15
CA ALA A 426 25.33 12.38 5.17
C ALA A 426 23.97 12.10 5.80
N ILE A 427 23.08 13.10 5.84
CA ILE A 427 21.74 12.94 6.41
C ILE A 427 20.84 12.04 5.57
N SER A 428 21.14 11.86 4.28
CA SER A 428 20.39 10.93 3.43
C SER A 428 20.42 9.49 4.00
N PHE A 429 21.48 9.14 4.74
CA PHE A 429 21.62 7.83 5.38
C PHE A 429 20.85 7.67 6.69
N TRP A 430 20.11 8.70 7.13
CA TRP A 430 19.18 8.62 8.27
C TRP A 430 17.76 8.23 7.83
N ALA A 431 17.48 8.24 6.53
CA ALA A 431 16.14 8.01 5.99
C ALA A 431 15.69 6.56 6.18
N VAL A 432 14.40 6.34 6.43
CA VAL A 432 13.82 5.00 6.27
C VAL A 432 13.89 4.60 4.80
N PHE A 433 13.43 5.50 3.91
CA PHE A 433 13.49 5.33 2.45
C PHE A 433 14.51 6.28 1.83
N ASN A 434 15.55 5.72 1.23
CA ASN A 434 16.51 6.47 0.43
C ASN A 434 16.30 6.14 -1.06
N ILE A 435 15.64 7.05 -1.78
CA ILE A 435 15.19 6.86 -3.17
C ILE A 435 16.07 7.68 -4.10
N ARG A 436 16.75 7.02 -5.04
CA ARG A 436 17.84 7.60 -5.83
C ARG A 436 17.68 7.26 -7.31
N GLY A 437 17.23 8.23 -8.11
CA GLY A 437 17.03 8.04 -9.55
C GLY A 437 16.00 6.97 -9.93
N ALA A 438 15.22 6.49 -8.96
CA ALA A 438 14.17 5.50 -9.15
C ALA A 438 12.86 6.11 -9.67
N SER A 439 12.00 5.30 -10.27
CA SER A 439 10.71 5.72 -10.81
C SER A 439 9.55 4.82 -10.38
N ASN A 440 8.33 5.37 -10.47
CA ASN A 440 7.07 4.65 -10.22
C ASN A 440 7.04 4.03 -8.82
N ILE A 441 7.12 4.88 -7.79
CA ILE A 441 7.12 4.47 -6.39
C ILE A 441 5.74 4.71 -5.79
N LEU A 442 5.14 3.68 -5.20
CA LEU A 442 3.85 3.78 -4.52
C LEU A 442 3.99 3.41 -3.04
N LEU A 443 3.60 4.33 -2.16
CA LEU A 443 3.28 4.03 -0.76
C LEU A 443 1.79 4.27 -0.57
N GLU A 444 1.02 3.19 -0.39
CA GLU A 444 -0.43 3.23 -0.20
C GLU A 444 -0.80 2.61 1.15
N ASP A 445 -1.58 3.31 1.98
CA ASP A 445 -1.97 2.81 3.32
C ASP A 445 -0.76 2.44 4.20
N VAL A 446 0.24 3.32 4.19
CA VAL A 446 1.46 3.17 4.99
C VAL A 446 1.39 4.06 6.21
N SER A 447 1.79 3.54 7.36
CA SER A 447 2.01 4.34 8.57
C SER A 447 3.43 4.22 9.08
N LEU A 448 3.96 5.28 9.69
CA LEU A 448 5.13 5.22 10.56
C LEU A 448 4.81 5.88 11.89
N ARG A 449 5.00 5.13 12.98
CA ARG A 449 4.82 5.63 14.35
C ARG A 449 6.01 5.36 15.24
N VAL A 450 6.21 6.22 16.23
CA VAL A 450 7.06 5.96 17.40
C VAL A 450 6.18 5.58 18.60
N PRO A 451 6.72 4.95 19.66
CA PRO A 451 5.93 4.62 20.85
C PRO A 451 5.13 5.81 21.41
N ASP A 452 3.95 5.58 21.96
CA ASP A 452 3.07 6.65 22.47
C ASP A 452 3.74 7.52 23.54
N GLY A 453 4.61 6.91 24.36
CA GLY A 453 5.39 7.58 25.40
C GLY A 453 6.75 8.15 24.95
N ALA A 454 7.05 8.14 23.65
CA ALA A 454 8.34 8.60 23.12
C ALA A 454 8.62 10.07 23.48
N ASN A 455 9.82 10.32 24.01
CA ASN A 455 10.33 11.69 24.15
C ASN A 455 10.99 12.15 22.83
N ALA A 456 11.39 13.42 22.74
CA ALA A 456 11.92 14.01 21.51
C ALA A 456 13.17 13.32 20.93
N GLN A 457 13.99 12.63 21.74
CA GLN A 457 15.15 11.88 21.28
C GLN A 457 14.80 10.49 20.68
N GLN A 458 13.52 10.11 20.77
CA GLN A 458 12.98 8.84 20.28
C GLN A 458 12.09 9.03 19.05
N PHE A 459 12.27 10.12 18.33
CA PHE A 459 11.54 10.40 17.08
C PHE A 459 12.34 9.88 15.89
N CYS A 460 11.64 9.31 14.90
CA CYS A 460 12.23 8.86 13.66
C CYS A 460 12.88 10.06 12.94
N PRO A 461 14.21 10.08 12.76
CA PRO A 461 14.87 11.30 12.32
C PRO A 461 14.51 11.72 10.91
N TYR A 462 14.23 10.76 10.03
CA TYR A 462 14.02 11.03 8.62
C TYR A 462 13.20 9.91 7.97
N PHE A 463 12.03 10.22 7.40
CA PHE A 463 11.19 9.20 6.77
C PHE A 463 11.65 8.91 5.33
N MET A 464 11.67 9.91 4.44
CA MET A 464 11.95 9.68 3.01
C MET A 464 12.86 10.74 2.40
N LYS A 465 13.96 10.30 1.78
CA LYS A 465 14.89 11.12 0.99
C LYS A 465 14.72 10.81 -0.50
N LEU A 466 14.51 11.85 -1.31
CA LEU A 466 14.45 11.78 -2.78
C LEU A 466 15.70 12.43 -3.39
N THR A 467 16.36 11.76 -4.34
CA THR A 467 17.57 12.29 -4.99
C THR A 467 17.77 11.69 -6.38
N THR A 468 18.74 12.20 -7.14
CA THR A 468 19.17 11.60 -8.40
C THR A 468 20.18 10.47 -8.19
N GLU A 469 20.41 9.66 -9.22
CA GLU A 469 21.58 8.76 -9.34
C GLU A 469 22.16 8.84 -10.77
N PHE A 470 23.44 8.52 -10.99
CA PHE A 470 24.00 8.43 -12.34
C PHE A 470 23.26 7.38 -13.18
N ASN A 471 23.20 7.59 -14.49
CA ASN A 471 22.51 6.68 -15.39
C ASN A 471 23.12 5.26 -15.32
N GLU A 472 22.27 4.23 -15.39
CA GLU A 472 22.69 2.83 -15.46
C GLU A 472 23.59 2.54 -16.68
N ASN A 473 24.34 1.43 -16.64
CA ASN A 473 25.20 0.98 -17.73
C ASN A 473 26.28 2.01 -18.14
N THR A 474 26.72 2.86 -17.20
CA THR A 474 27.74 3.89 -17.44
C THR A 474 29.02 3.68 -16.62
N SER A 475 30.12 4.26 -17.11
CA SER A 475 31.35 4.45 -16.35
C SER A 475 31.43 5.89 -15.87
N VAL A 476 31.25 6.09 -14.56
CA VAL A 476 31.29 7.40 -13.93
C VAL A 476 32.74 7.82 -13.71
N THR A 477 33.10 8.98 -14.24
CA THR A 477 34.45 9.56 -14.17
C THR A 477 34.44 11.00 -13.65
N ASN A 478 33.29 11.67 -13.65
CA ASN A 478 33.15 13.03 -13.14
C ASN A 478 31.78 13.25 -12.50
N GLU A 479 31.77 13.35 -11.17
CA GLU A 479 30.55 13.48 -10.36
C GLU A 479 29.72 14.73 -10.67
N SER A 480 30.35 15.76 -11.24
CA SER A 480 29.72 17.05 -11.52
C SER A 480 29.04 17.12 -12.89
N THR A 481 29.53 16.36 -13.87
CA THR A 481 29.10 16.49 -15.27
C THR A 481 28.46 15.25 -15.85
N ASP A 482 28.74 14.08 -15.29
CA ASP A 482 28.17 12.84 -15.80
C ASP A 482 26.64 12.83 -15.58
N PRO A 483 25.87 12.33 -16.56
CA PRO A 483 24.41 12.44 -16.55
C PRO A 483 23.79 11.62 -15.42
N LYS A 484 22.72 12.19 -14.84
CA LYS A 484 21.97 11.60 -13.73
C LYS A 484 20.49 11.45 -14.07
N THR A 485 19.92 10.34 -13.66
CA THR A 485 18.49 10.08 -13.63
C THR A 485 17.89 10.73 -12.39
N GLN A 486 16.85 11.54 -12.59
CA GLN A 486 16.07 12.15 -11.51
C GLN A 486 15.01 11.17 -11.00
N THR A 487 14.81 11.10 -9.68
CA THR A 487 13.68 10.35 -9.12
C THR A 487 12.37 10.91 -9.66
N SER A 488 11.46 10.03 -10.08
CA SER A 488 10.22 10.45 -10.72
C SER A 488 9.01 9.58 -10.38
N ASN A 489 7.81 10.11 -10.57
CA ASN A 489 6.54 9.38 -10.39
C ASN A 489 6.45 8.74 -9.00
N VAL A 490 6.51 9.57 -7.96
CA VAL A 490 6.38 9.11 -6.57
C VAL A 490 4.99 9.46 -6.07
N THR A 491 4.24 8.45 -5.66
CA THR A 491 2.85 8.58 -5.17
C THR A 491 2.77 8.14 -3.72
N LEU A 492 2.26 9.03 -2.86
CA LEU A 492 1.95 8.76 -1.47
C LEU A 492 0.44 8.86 -1.29
N ARG A 493 -0.20 7.77 -0.90
CA ARG A 493 -1.65 7.70 -0.70
C ARG A 493 -1.98 7.19 0.70
N ARG A 494 -2.77 7.96 1.45
CA ARG A 494 -3.19 7.61 2.83
C ARG A 494 -1.99 7.31 3.73
N LEU A 495 -1.01 8.23 3.74
CA LEU A 495 0.19 8.12 4.58
C LEU A 495 -0.05 8.73 5.96
N THR A 496 0.28 7.98 7.01
CA THR A 496 0.25 8.49 8.40
C THR A 496 1.65 8.56 9.00
N LEU A 497 2.05 9.72 9.53
CA LEU A 497 3.33 9.92 10.19
C LEU A 497 3.12 10.42 11.63
N ASP A 498 3.60 9.66 12.61
CA ASP A 498 3.54 10.04 14.01
C ASP A 498 4.90 9.89 14.70
N GLY A 499 5.55 11.01 14.96
CA GLY A 499 6.87 11.04 15.59
C GLY A 499 8.03 11.07 14.61
N THR A 500 7.90 11.82 13.51
CA THR A 500 8.99 12.09 12.58
C THR A 500 9.62 13.46 12.83
N ILE A 501 10.93 13.57 12.57
CA ILE A 501 11.65 14.86 12.57
C ILE A 501 11.58 15.44 11.17
N MET A 502 12.29 14.87 10.19
CA MET A 502 12.06 15.16 8.78
C MET A 502 11.08 14.15 8.19
N GLY A 503 9.98 14.61 7.59
CA GLY A 503 9.07 13.76 6.83
C GLY A 503 9.69 13.38 5.50
N ILE A 504 9.39 14.14 4.46
CA ILE A 504 9.86 13.89 3.10
C ILE A 504 10.70 15.07 2.64
N GLN A 505 11.89 14.81 2.11
CA GLN A 505 12.71 15.85 1.50
C GLN A 505 13.42 15.34 0.24
N GLY A 506 13.52 16.22 -0.77
CA GLY A 506 14.46 16.01 -1.87
C GLY A 506 14.00 16.48 -3.24
N ASN A 507 14.70 15.97 -4.26
CA ASN A 507 14.53 16.34 -5.67
C ASN A 507 13.73 15.28 -6.43
N VAL A 508 12.65 15.69 -7.09
CA VAL A 508 11.69 14.78 -7.73
C VAL A 508 10.92 15.45 -8.85
N SER A 509 10.55 14.68 -9.87
CA SER A 509 9.54 15.09 -10.86
C SER A 509 8.29 14.22 -10.78
N ASN A 510 7.10 14.81 -10.86
CA ASN A 510 5.82 14.11 -10.70
C ASN A 510 5.69 13.47 -9.30
N PHE A 511 5.52 14.34 -8.30
CA PHE A 511 5.31 13.97 -6.90
C PHE A 511 3.84 14.15 -6.54
N ASN A 512 3.14 13.05 -6.28
CA ASN A 512 1.70 13.03 -6.01
C ASN A 512 1.45 12.61 -4.57
N VAL A 513 0.73 13.44 -3.83
CA VAL A 513 0.37 13.19 -2.44
C VAL A 513 -1.14 13.32 -2.30
N GLU A 514 -1.76 12.24 -1.84
CA GLU A 514 -3.19 12.06 -1.65
C GLU A 514 -3.43 11.60 -0.20
N THR A 515 -3.98 12.47 0.64
CA THR A 515 -4.30 12.15 2.04
C THR A 515 -3.06 11.85 2.89
N VAL A 516 -2.60 12.84 3.65
CA VAL A 516 -1.55 12.66 4.67
C VAL A 516 -2.03 13.14 6.03
N ARG A 517 -1.74 12.34 7.06
CA ARG A 517 -1.98 12.68 8.47
C ARG A 517 -0.66 12.67 9.23
N SER A 518 -0.23 13.84 9.68
CA SER A 518 0.93 14.01 10.56
C SER A 518 0.46 14.35 11.98
N HIS A 519 1.07 13.73 13.00
CA HIS A 519 0.63 13.87 14.39
C HIS A 519 1.65 14.59 15.26
N ARG A 520 2.61 13.87 15.84
CA ARG A 520 3.68 14.44 16.66
C ARG A 520 4.90 14.74 15.80
N TYR A 521 5.51 15.89 16.06
CA TYR A 521 6.79 16.26 15.46
C TYR A 521 7.74 16.83 16.52
N THR A 522 9.01 16.91 16.16
CA THR A 522 10.01 17.60 16.98
C THR A 522 11.18 18.06 16.12
N ASP A 523 12.13 18.68 16.80
CA ASP A 523 13.45 18.96 16.28
C ASP A 523 14.49 18.03 16.91
N ILE A 524 15.61 17.80 16.23
CA ILE A 524 16.74 17.06 16.79
C ILE A 524 17.11 17.69 18.13
N GLN A 525 17.06 16.91 19.20
CA GLN A 525 17.41 17.35 20.54
C GLN A 525 17.70 16.13 21.43
N ASN A 526 18.47 16.34 22.50
CA ASN A 526 18.69 15.29 23.49
C ASN A 526 17.48 15.17 24.44
N SER A 527 17.42 14.09 25.21
CA SER A 527 16.33 13.81 26.16
C SER A 527 16.11 14.90 27.23
N ALA A 528 17.08 15.80 27.47
CA ALA A 528 16.94 16.94 28.37
C ALA A 528 16.46 18.22 27.67
N GLY A 529 16.17 18.17 26.36
CA GLY A 529 15.74 19.33 25.57
C GLY A 529 16.87 20.30 25.20
N GLY A 530 18.13 19.85 25.27
CA GLY A 530 19.30 20.55 24.76
C GLY A 530 19.66 20.12 23.32
N ASP A 531 20.72 20.70 22.76
CA ASP A 531 21.23 20.38 21.41
C ASP A 531 20.18 20.54 20.29
N ILE A 532 19.29 21.53 20.41
CA ILE A 532 18.21 21.76 19.44
C ILE A 532 18.81 22.08 18.07
N GLY A 533 18.48 21.26 17.07
CA GLY A 533 19.04 21.28 15.72
C GLY A 533 20.33 20.49 15.55
N GLY A 534 20.78 19.75 16.58
CA GLY A 534 21.99 18.95 16.60
C GLY A 534 23.17 19.59 17.34
N ASN A 535 24.11 18.75 17.77
CA ASN A 535 25.35 19.15 18.46
C ASN A 535 26.58 18.93 17.57
N GLY A 536 27.68 19.65 17.84
CA GLY A 536 28.99 19.36 17.23
C GLY A 536 29.27 20.02 15.87
N GLY A 537 28.53 21.08 15.50
CA GLY A 537 28.83 21.87 14.31
C GLY A 537 28.39 21.25 12.97
N THR A 538 27.58 20.19 13.01
CA THR A 538 26.94 19.61 11.82
C THR A 538 25.45 19.94 11.83
N TRP A 539 24.98 20.49 10.72
CA TRP A 539 23.62 21.02 10.54
C TRP A 539 22.66 19.88 10.22
N SER A 540 21.77 19.52 11.15
CA SER A 540 20.51 18.90 10.73
C SER A 540 19.70 19.99 10.04
N PRO A 541 19.19 19.79 8.81
CA PRO A 541 18.24 20.71 8.21
C PRO A 541 17.07 20.95 9.17
N PRO A 542 16.48 22.14 9.17
CA PRO A 542 15.22 22.38 9.87
C PRO A 542 14.19 21.33 9.43
N PRO A 543 13.49 20.69 10.37
CA PRO A 543 12.56 19.63 10.06
C PRO A 543 11.29 20.15 9.40
N HIS A 544 10.84 19.50 8.34
CA HIS A 544 9.60 19.80 7.64
C HIS A 544 8.79 18.52 7.44
N LEU A 545 7.46 18.61 7.28
CA LEU A 545 6.67 17.49 6.79
C LEU A 545 7.01 17.21 5.33
N PHE A 546 7.02 18.27 4.52
CA PHE A 546 7.47 18.23 3.14
C PHE A 546 8.54 19.30 2.90
N TYR A 547 9.67 18.89 2.35
CA TYR A 547 10.72 19.77 1.87
C TYR A 547 11.16 19.36 0.47
N ILE A 548 10.42 19.82 -0.54
CA ILE A 548 10.76 19.57 -1.95
C ILE A 548 11.69 20.68 -2.43
N ASN A 549 12.85 20.28 -2.94
CA ASN A 549 13.90 21.21 -3.35
C ASN A 549 14.77 20.64 -4.48
N LYS A 550 15.69 21.45 -4.99
CA LYS A 550 16.69 21.01 -5.97
C LYS A 550 17.75 20.12 -5.33
N ASP A 551 18.05 20.33 -4.04
CA ASP A 551 19.03 19.56 -3.27
C ASP A 551 20.42 19.49 -3.94
N GLY A 552 20.82 20.56 -4.63
CA GLY A 552 22.08 20.63 -5.38
C GLY A 552 22.12 19.76 -6.64
N GLN A 553 21.01 19.16 -7.05
CA GLN A 553 20.90 18.28 -8.23
C GLN A 553 20.81 19.08 -9.53
N PRO A 554 21.15 18.49 -10.70
CA PRO A 554 21.17 19.23 -11.96
C PRO A 554 19.80 19.77 -12.39
N ASN A 555 18.75 18.96 -12.21
CA ASN A 555 17.39 19.27 -12.66
C ASN A 555 16.53 19.77 -11.49
N ASP A 556 15.69 20.75 -11.78
CA ASP A 556 14.70 21.28 -10.84
C ASP A 556 13.59 20.26 -10.59
N SER A 557 12.97 20.33 -9.42
CA SER A 557 11.74 19.59 -9.13
C SER A 557 10.58 20.18 -9.94
N ARG A 558 9.62 19.35 -10.37
CA ARG A 558 8.49 19.78 -11.21
C ARG A 558 7.31 18.84 -11.08
N GLU A 559 6.10 19.31 -11.39
CA GLU A 559 4.85 18.53 -11.27
C GLU A 559 4.67 18.04 -9.83
N VAL A 560 4.44 18.97 -8.91
CA VAL A 560 4.29 18.68 -7.47
C VAL A 560 2.84 18.89 -7.08
N HIS A 561 2.14 17.80 -6.73
CA HIS A 561 0.73 17.80 -6.40
C HIS A 561 0.53 17.26 -4.98
N ILE A 562 0.04 18.11 -4.07
CA ILE A 562 -0.16 17.77 -2.66
C ILE A 562 -1.61 18.07 -2.29
N SER A 563 -2.34 17.06 -1.82
CA SER A 563 -3.74 17.19 -1.48
C SER A 563 -4.12 16.51 -0.17
N ASP A 564 -5.11 17.07 0.53
CA ASP A 564 -5.69 16.54 1.76
C ASP A 564 -4.64 16.24 2.85
N VAL A 565 -3.96 17.26 3.32
CA VAL A 565 -2.96 17.15 4.39
C VAL A 565 -3.48 17.74 5.68
N ILE A 566 -3.36 16.98 6.77
CA ILE A 566 -3.51 17.48 8.14
C ILE A 566 -2.23 17.21 8.90
N ASP A 567 -1.49 18.26 9.24
CA ASP A 567 -0.38 18.19 10.18
C ASP A 567 -0.81 18.77 11.53
N ASN A 568 -1.09 17.90 12.49
CA ASN A 568 -1.59 18.27 13.82
C ASN A 568 -0.56 19.04 14.66
N GLY A 569 0.72 19.08 14.25
CA GLY A 569 1.69 19.95 14.90
C GLY A 569 1.86 19.73 16.40
N ASN A 570 1.69 18.50 16.89
CA ASN A 570 1.87 18.20 18.31
C ASN A 570 3.37 18.16 18.64
N TYR A 571 3.93 19.32 18.99
CA TYR A 571 5.35 19.43 19.30
C TYR A 571 5.71 18.69 20.60
N VAL A 572 6.70 17.80 20.54
CA VAL A 572 7.23 17.08 21.72
C VAL A 572 8.65 17.54 22.02
N GLY A 573 8.96 17.81 23.29
CA GLY A 573 10.30 18.18 23.75
C GLY A 573 10.39 19.60 24.30
N SER A 574 11.55 20.23 24.10
CA SER A 574 11.88 21.56 24.62
C SER A 574 10.96 22.64 24.05
N PRO A 575 10.42 23.56 24.87
CA PRO A 575 9.68 24.71 24.36
C PRO A 575 10.60 25.71 23.63
N ASN A 576 11.92 25.56 23.77
CA ASN A 576 12.89 26.39 23.09
C ASN A 576 12.91 26.10 21.59
N VAL A 577 13.35 27.10 20.82
CA VAL A 577 13.53 27.02 19.38
C VAL A 577 15.03 27.06 19.03
N ARG A 578 15.39 26.64 17.80
CA ARG A 578 16.77 26.73 17.30
C ARG A 578 17.32 28.15 17.45
N SER A 579 18.59 28.26 17.87
CA SER A 579 19.27 29.54 18.08
C SER A 579 19.76 30.23 16.80
N GLY A 580 19.64 29.57 15.64
CA GLY A 580 20.00 30.05 14.31
C GLY A 580 18.82 29.95 13.32
N GLY A 581 19.05 30.30 12.06
CA GLY A 581 17.99 30.33 11.04
C GLY A 581 17.49 28.94 10.60
N GLY A 582 16.22 28.89 10.20
CA GLY A 582 15.54 27.70 9.73
C GLY A 582 14.76 26.99 10.84
N TYR A 583 13.43 26.97 10.71
CA TYR A 583 12.49 26.50 11.74
C TYR A 583 11.61 25.37 11.20
N CYS A 584 10.85 24.76 12.11
CA CYS A 584 10.24 23.47 11.87
C CYS A 584 8.87 23.56 11.16
N ASN A 585 8.68 24.53 10.25
CA ASN A 585 7.39 24.70 9.57
C ASN A 585 7.06 23.49 8.68
N SER A 586 5.78 23.35 8.29
CA SER A 586 5.29 22.10 7.72
C SER A 586 5.71 21.88 6.26
N LEU A 587 5.55 22.89 5.41
CA LEU A 587 5.70 22.80 3.96
C LEU A 587 6.84 23.69 3.46
N LYS A 588 7.79 23.13 2.73
CA LYS A 588 8.88 23.88 2.13
C LYS A 588 9.08 23.49 0.67
N LEU A 589 8.90 24.45 -0.21
CA LEU A 589 9.01 24.28 -1.66
C LEU A 589 10.03 25.30 -2.17
N THR A 590 11.25 24.84 -2.51
CA THR A 590 12.36 25.74 -2.85
C THR A 590 13.20 25.36 -4.05
N ASP A 591 14.10 26.27 -4.46
CA ASP A 591 15.10 26.11 -5.53
C ASP A 591 14.52 25.91 -6.94
N HIS A 592 13.53 26.73 -7.29
CA HIS A 592 12.77 26.68 -8.54
C HIS A 592 11.94 25.40 -8.70
N ILE A 593 10.62 25.54 -8.67
CA ILE A 593 9.70 24.42 -8.90
C ILE A 593 8.61 24.88 -9.85
N THR A 594 8.37 24.09 -10.90
CA THR A 594 7.33 24.37 -11.88
C THR A 594 6.13 23.45 -11.70
N ASN A 595 4.94 23.96 -11.99
CA ASN A 595 3.68 23.23 -11.95
C ASN A 595 3.41 22.62 -10.57
N VAL A 596 2.98 23.48 -9.65
CA VAL A 596 2.71 23.11 -8.25
C VAL A 596 1.22 23.24 -7.98
N THR A 597 0.63 22.22 -7.36
CA THR A 597 -0.72 22.28 -6.78
C THR A 597 -0.67 21.82 -5.33
N VAL A 598 -1.16 22.66 -4.42
CA VAL A 598 -1.40 22.31 -3.02
C VAL A 598 -2.87 22.62 -2.73
N ASP A 599 -3.65 21.62 -2.34
CA ASP A 599 -5.09 21.78 -2.09
C ASP A 599 -5.55 21.04 -0.82
N GLY A 600 -6.15 21.76 0.12
CA GLY A 600 -6.63 21.16 1.38
C GLY A 600 -5.47 20.85 2.32
N TYR A 601 -4.75 21.88 2.76
CA TYR A 601 -3.57 21.73 3.62
C TYR A 601 -3.76 22.45 4.95
N SER A 602 -3.87 21.70 6.05
CA SER A 602 -3.98 22.23 7.41
C SER A 602 -2.70 21.95 8.20
N SER A 603 -2.10 22.98 8.78
CA SER A 603 -0.94 22.86 9.70
C SER A 603 -1.23 23.51 11.04
N TYR A 604 -0.95 22.80 12.12
CA TYR A 604 -1.01 23.32 13.48
C TYR A 604 0.37 23.40 14.12
N ARG A 605 1.44 23.33 13.31
CA ARG A 605 2.81 23.51 13.80
C ARG A 605 2.97 24.91 14.36
N ARG A 606 3.37 25.01 15.64
CA ARG A 606 3.70 26.29 16.28
C ARG A 606 4.72 27.11 15.49
N ASP A 607 5.55 26.45 14.68
CA ASP A 607 6.64 27.06 13.92
C ASP A 607 6.21 27.79 12.63
N GLY A 608 4.98 27.55 12.14
CA GLY A 608 4.48 28.15 10.91
C GLY A 608 4.02 27.14 9.85
N LEU A 609 3.59 27.68 8.72
CA LEU A 609 3.02 26.92 7.61
C LEU A 609 4.06 26.57 6.57
N ALA A 610 4.60 27.58 5.86
CA ALA A 610 5.39 27.30 4.66
C ALA A 610 6.48 28.32 4.29
N ASP A 611 7.51 27.79 3.64
CA ASP A 611 8.57 28.51 2.92
C ASP A 611 8.38 28.23 1.41
N ILE A 612 8.06 29.27 0.62
CA ILE A 612 7.82 29.15 -0.82
C ILE A 612 8.84 30.00 -1.60
N GLN A 613 9.55 29.39 -2.55
CA GLN A 613 10.62 30.04 -3.31
C GLN A 613 10.57 29.68 -4.80
N ASP A 614 10.68 30.71 -5.66
CA ASP A 614 10.96 30.56 -7.09
C ASP A 614 9.95 29.65 -7.82
N ILE A 615 8.67 29.73 -7.45
CA ILE A 615 7.61 28.89 -8.02
C ILE A 615 7.07 29.50 -9.32
N SER A 616 6.90 28.66 -10.34
CA SER A 616 6.19 29.02 -11.58
C SER A 616 5.00 28.11 -11.82
N ASN A 617 3.86 28.68 -12.22
CA ASN A 617 2.58 27.96 -12.40
C ASN A 617 2.17 27.22 -11.12
N GLY A 618 1.97 27.98 -10.04
CA GLY A 618 1.62 27.47 -8.73
C GLY A 618 0.16 27.72 -8.37
N THR A 619 -0.47 26.78 -7.69
CA THR A 619 -1.82 26.91 -7.14
C THR A 619 -1.83 26.38 -5.71
N PHE A 620 -2.22 27.23 -4.75
CA PHE A 620 -2.28 26.93 -3.32
C PHE A 620 -3.69 27.25 -2.84
N LYS A 621 -4.50 26.24 -2.53
CA LYS A 621 -5.93 26.39 -2.22
C LYS A 621 -6.33 25.71 -0.93
N ASN A 622 -7.37 26.23 -0.29
CA ASN A 622 -8.01 25.61 0.87
C ASN A 622 -7.00 25.31 1.98
N MET A 623 -6.23 26.33 2.35
CA MET A 623 -5.12 26.18 3.30
C MET A 623 -5.48 26.78 4.66
N TYR A 624 -5.08 26.10 5.72
CA TYR A 624 -5.30 26.56 7.09
C TYR A 624 -4.01 26.42 7.90
N ALA A 625 -3.68 27.43 8.68
CA ALA A 625 -2.54 27.34 9.58
C ALA A 625 -2.79 28.03 10.92
N GLU A 626 -2.38 27.35 11.99
CA GLU A 626 -2.14 27.97 13.29
C GLU A 626 -0.64 27.98 13.61
N SER A 627 -0.15 29.07 14.19
CA SER A 627 1.25 29.23 14.57
C SER A 627 1.41 30.08 15.83
N GLU A 628 2.58 30.07 16.45
CA GLU A 628 2.90 30.88 17.62
C GLU A 628 4.16 31.72 17.35
N THR A 629 4.08 32.71 16.45
CA THR A 629 5.27 33.47 16.01
C THR A 629 6.02 34.20 17.14
N GLY A 630 5.36 34.44 18.28
CA GLY A 630 5.93 35.07 19.47
C GLY A 630 7.00 34.24 20.19
N ILE A 631 7.15 32.95 19.89
CA ILE A 631 8.19 32.10 20.49
C ILE A 631 9.58 32.36 19.89
N PHE A 632 9.65 33.02 18.73
CA PHE A 632 10.89 33.24 18.00
C PHE A 632 11.66 34.49 18.47
N GLN A 633 13.00 34.42 18.45
CA GLN A 633 13.86 35.54 18.81
C GLN A 633 13.77 36.67 17.80
N ASP A 634 13.87 37.93 18.25
CA ASP A 634 13.77 39.13 17.40
C ASP A 634 14.63 39.11 16.12
N ARG A 635 15.86 38.59 16.22
CA ARG A 635 16.81 38.50 15.10
C ARG A 635 16.53 37.35 14.11
N HIS A 636 15.61 36.46 14.47
CA HIS A 636 15.22 35.24 13.74
C HIS A 636 13.70 35.13 13.74
N LYS A 637 13.02 36.21 13.40
CA LYS A 637 11.57 36.30 13.30
C LYS A 637 11.08 35.77 11.96
N PHE A 638 10.07 34.91 11.96
CA PHE A 638 9.54 34.26 10.76
C PHE A 638 8.04 34.46 10.65
N ASN A 639 7.62 34.75 9.42
CA ASN A 639 6.23 34.74 9.01
C ASN A 639 5.74 33.29 8.98
N THR A 640 4.47 33.07 9.30
CA THR A 640 3.80 31.78 9.15
C THR A 640 3.86 31.28 7.71
N LEU A 641 3.59 32.15 6.75
CA LEU A 641 3.82 31.91 5.32
C LEU A 641 4.88 32.88 4.81
N ARG A 642 6.00 32.33 4.35
CA ARG A 642 7.17 33.08 3.92
C ARG A 642 7.45 32.90 2.43
N PHE A 643 7.78 34.01 1.77
CA PHE A 643 8.21 34.04 0.37
C PHE A 643 9.69 34.36 0.32
N VAL A 644 10.50 33.42 -0.17
CA VAL A 644 11.97 33.54 -0.15
C VAL A 644 12.59 33.61 -1.53
N GLY A 645 11.77 33.82 -2.56
CA GLY A 645 12.14 33.97 -3.96
C GLY A 645 11.00 34.58 -4.76
N ASN A 646 11.15 34.62 -6.08
CA ASN A 646 10.16 35.20 -6.97
C ASN A 646 9.00 34.22 -7.22
N LEU A 647 7.82 34.74 -7.51
CA LEU A 647 6.67 33.94 -7.93
C LEU A 647 6.25 34.34 -9.34
N ASP A 648 5.90 33.38 -10.19
CA ASP A 648 5.38 33.66 -11.54
C ASP A 648 4.14 32.82 -11.83
N ASN A 649 3.02 33.48 -12.11
CA ASN A 649 1.73 32.82 -12.34
C ASN A 649 1.34 31.91 -11.15
N VAL A 650 1.24 32.51 -9.95
CA VAL A 650 0.95 31.79 -8.70
C VAL A 650 -0.34 32.29 -8.06
N ILE A 651 -1.23 31.37 -7.70
CA ILE A 651 -2.52 31.65 -7.06
C ILE A 651 -2.50 31.13 -5.63
N PHE A 652 -2.87 31.98 -4.68
CA PHE A 652 -3.27 31.59 -3.33
C PHE A 652 -4.76 31.90 -3.15
N GLU A 653 -5.56 30.89 -2.84
CA GLU A 653 -7.01 30.99 -2.75
C GLU A 653 -7.55 30.32 -1.49
N ASN A 654 -8.49 30.97 -0.79
CA ASN A 654 -9.15 30.41 0.40
C ASN A 654 -8.15 29.92 1.46
N MET A 655 -7.43 30.86 2.07
CA MET A 655 -6.38 30.57 3.04
C MET A 655 -6.62 31.28 4.36
N VAL A 656 -6.46 30.59 5.48
CA VAL A 656 -6.47 31.20 6.82
C VAL A 656 -5.10 31.04 7.48
N LEU A 657 -4.49 32.15 7.86
CA LEU A 657 -3.25 32.20 8.64
C LEU A 657 -3.54 32.80 10.01
N LYS A 658 -3.53 31.96 11.04
CA LYS A 658 -3.80 32.35 12.42
C LYS A 658 -2.53 32.29 13.26
N ASP A 659 -2.26 33.38 13.97
CA ASP A 659 -1.20 33.45 14.96
C ASP A 659 -1.81 33.50 16.36
N ASN A 660 -1.59 32.43 17.11
CA ASN A 660 -2.09 32.22 18.47
C ASN A 660 -1.24 32.95 19.54
N SER A 661 -0.21 33.68 19.14
CA SER A 661 0.65 34.42 20.08
C SER A 661 -0.12 35.50 20.85
N LEU A 662 0.03 35.51 22.18
CA LEU A 662 -0.48 36.59 23.05
C LEU A 662 -0.03 37.98 22.59
N THR A 663 1.20 38.07 22.09
CA THR A 663 1.71 39.26 21.40
C THR A 663 2.56 38.79 20.24
N SER A 664 1.96 38.85 19.06
CA SER A 664 2.63 38.64 17.81
C SER A 664 3.52 39.84 17.54
N THR A 665 4.72 39.56 17.07
CA THR A 665 5.70 40.59 16.74
C THR A 665 6.16 40.50 15.29
N VAL A 666 5.50 39.64 14.51
CA VAL A 666 5.70 39.40 13.09
C VAL A 666 4.34 39.23 12.44
N TYR A 667 4.10 39.95 11.36
CA TYR A 667 2.89 39.74 10.58
C TYR A 667 2.92 38.34 9.93
N PRO A 668 1.88 37.48 10.05
CA PRO A 668 1.95 36.07 9.62
C PRO A 668 2.24 35.82 8.13
N LEU A 669 1.99 36.81 7.26
CA LEU A 669 2.18 36.69 5.82
C LEU A 669 3.35 37.58 5.37
N ASP A 670 4.35 37.01 4.71
CA ASP A 670 5.46 37.77 4.14
C ASP A 670 5.07 38.53 2.87
N SER A 671 5.89 39.49 2.46
CA SER A 671 5.75 40.13 1.16
C SER A 671 6.28 39.23 0.05
N ALA A 672 5.54 39.11 -1.05
CA ALA A 672 6.00 38.39 -2.24
C ALA A 672 6.48 39.37 -3.32
N ASP A 673 7.56 38.99 -4.02
CA ASP A 673 7.98 39.56 -5.29
C ASP A 673 7.55 38.58 -6.41
N GLY A 674 6.93 39.06 -7.48
CA GLY A 674 6.45 38.18 -8.54
C GLY A 674 5.53 38.83 -9.57
N GLU A 675 5.23 38.08 -10.62
CA GLU A 675 4.41 38.50 -11.74
C GLU A 675 3.17 37.60 -11.84
N ASN A 676 2.00 38.19 -12.09
CA ASN A 676 0.73 37.45 -12.16
C ASN A 676 0.42 36.62 -10.89
N VAL A 677 0.73 37.18 -9.72
CA VAL A 677 0.47 36.57 -8.42
C VAL A 677 -0.90 37.03 -7.89
N SER A 678 -1.74 36.09 -7.46
CA SER A 678 -3.05 36.38 -6.87
C SER A 678 -3.15 35.92 -5.42
N LEU A 679 -3.66 36.79 -4.55
CA LEU A 679 -4.13 36.45 -3.21
C LEU A 679 -5.64 36.68 -3.15
N SER A 680 -6.44 35.62 -3.10
CA SER A 680 -7.91 35.69 -3.06
C SER A 680 -8.48 34.98 -1.84
N GLY A 681 -9.30 35.66 -1.03
CA GLY A 681 -9.87 35.04 0.16
C GLY A 681 -8.82 34.61 1.19
N VAL A 682 -7.73 35.38 1.31
CA VAL A 682 -6.70 35.14 2.34
C VAL A 682 -7.08 35.91 3.61
N GLU A 683 -7.33 35.20 4.69
CA GLU A 683 -7.59 35.74 6.01
C GLU A 683 -6.35 35.61 6.90
N VAL A 684 -5.91 36.73 7.47
CA VAL A 684 -4.83 36.77 8.45
C VAL A 684 -5.39 37.19 9.80
N ILE A 685 -5.23 36.33 10.81
CA ILE A 685 -5.71 36.55 12.19
C ILE A 685 -4.49 36.67 13.10
N THR A 686 -4.26 37.82 13.72
CA THR A 686 -3.05 38.08 14.53
C THR A 686 -3.25 39.24 15.49
N THR A 687 -2.35 39.41 16.46
CA THR A 687 -2.25 40.61 17.31
C THR A 687 -1.27 41.66 16.74
N SER A 688 -0.50 41.32 15.70
CA SER A 688 0.45 42.23 15.05
C SER A 688 -0.20 42.96 13.86
N PRO A 689 -0.08 44.30 13.76
CA PRO A 689 -0.48 44.99 12.54
C PRO A 689 0.39 44.57 11.35
N GLY A 690 -0.15 44.68 10.14
CA GLY A 690 0.56 44.39 8.89
C GLY A 690 -0.27 44.72 7.66
N CYS A 691 0.22 44.34 6.48
CA CYS A 691 -0.50 44.49 5.23
C CYS A 691 -0.14 43.39 4.22
N PHE A 692 -1.08 43.10 3.33
CA PHE A 692 -0.82 42.29 2.15
C PHE A 692 0.08 43.06 1.18
N ARG A 693 1.18 42.45 0.74
CA ARG A 693 2.15 43.08 -0.15
C ARG A 693 2.59 42.12 -1.24
N LEU A 694 2.21 42.46 -2.47
CA LEU A 694 2.74 41.87 -3.70
C LEU A 694 3.49 42.95 -4.49
N ARG A 695 4.67 42.64 -5.01
CA ARG A 695 5.50 43.54 -5.84
C ARG A 695 5.74 42.90 -7.20
N GLY A 696 5.67 43.70 -8.27
CA GLY A 696 5.76 43.25 -9.66
C GLY A 696 4.53 43.72 -10.45
N THR A 697 4.24 43.10 -11.60
CA THR A 697 3.12 43.47 -12.48
C THR A 697 2.01 42.42 -12.48
N ASN A 698 0.79 42.86 -12.82
CA ASN A 698 -0.41 42.02 -12.91
C ASN A 698 -0.76 41.23 -11.64
N ASN A 699 -0.28 41.67 -10.48
CA ASN A 699 -0.60 41.07 -9.19
C ASN A 699 -1.97 41.54 -8.70
N VAL A 700 -2.70 40.64 -8.04
CA VAL A 700 -4.07 40.87 -7.59
C VAL A 700 -4.22 40.48 -6.12
N ILE A 701 -4.91 41.32 -5.35
CA ILE A 701 -5.33 41.00 -3.98
C ILE A 701 -6.83 41.28 -3.90
N GLU A 702 -7.62 40.24 -3.66
CA GLU A 702 -9.08 40.30 -3.65
C GLU A 702 -9.65 39.58 -2.44
N ASN A 703 -10.75 40.08 -1.91
CA ASN A 703 -11.52 39.44 -0.83
C ASN A 703 -10.70 38.97 0.38
N SER A 704 -9.55 39.59 0.63
CA SER A 704 -8.60 39.20 1.68
C SER A 704 -8.73 40.14 2.88
N SER A 705 -8.55 39.62 4.09
CA SER A 705 -8.82 40.36 5.33
C SER A 705 -7.73 40.19 6.37
N LEU A 706 -7.53 41.23 7.18
CA LEU A 706 -6.70 41.21 8.38
C LEU A 706 -7.60 41.43 9.59
N ASN A 707 -7.67 40.43 10.46
CA ASN A 707 -8.41 40.47 11.71
C ASN A 707 -7.43 40.62 12.88
N LEU A 708 -7.46 41.80 13.51
CA LEU A 708 -6.65 42.08 14.69
C LEU A 708 -7.38 41.60 15.95
N CYS A 709 -6.85 40.56 16.58
CA CYS A 709 -7.34 40.08 17.86
C CYS A 709 -6.76 40.95 18.99
N ASN A 710 -7.57 41.20 20.03
CA ASN A 710 -7.15 41.90 21.25
C ASN A 710 -6.86 40.94 22.39
#